data_AF-A0A7L3CN62-F1
#
_entry.id   AF-A0A7L3CN62-F1
#
_cell.length_a   1.000
_cell.length_b   1.000
_cell.length_c   1.000
_cell.angle_alpha   90.00
_cell.angle_beta   90.00
_cell.angle_gamma   90.00
#
_symmetry.space_group_name_H-M   'P 1'
#
loop_
_entity.id
_entity.type
_entity.pdbx_description
1 polymer ?
#
loop_
_entity_poly.entity_id
_entity_poly.type
_entity_poly.pdbx_seq_one_letter_code
_entity_poly.pdbx_strand_id
1 'polypeptide(L)'
;TGSAILLKIQNILLEYEQIIEHEKNRYTAVWREVRKLKNEKEESQLIAEETQDLKSILAHQEVEWKSDIQSLKFTLKQEEEKRLRVEMLYEKTREKLRRKDDQYCKEMEEKQQLELHSRNLEMELITLRKLLKQVEEERDETQRQLSQEKSARALQEGILNNHLWRQKELEEETRRTIGKNSEESDTEREKDLLFKNQLLQDEIAMLRLELDEVRLRHQEEEGKYLEENETLKEKNEDLKKELKLNEEALTQTVFQYNGQLNLLKTESAVLTSKLEQTKESKDRLETEIESFRSRLNTTVQELERHQSSKSDVERTFQRERDEWLRLQDKLHHDLSDVRETNKSLSQQLSKAESKANSLENELHQLKQMLREKTLLLEVTQKELSQAQCQAKECDHARQLEKDQVSKFIIKQESMQERLAQLQSENILLRQQLEDMQNKGIIKEKVVNDVQDRFNDIFNKLRADTEKQVYLMEERNKELNAKCTDLREQVFKYETDKVEREGVVRQLQQELADALKKQSMSEASLEVTTRYRSDLEEDKLRLQKELENVKTKVRNTALDNKEREVTASSQKLQDLLLASSGTNTTIKQLEEHILFLCCVCHVSLLFLKCEGERKKVKKLVELKRPVELRLDQEMKRNIELQKDCKRLKRLLNRAMKKLRKYEGRERESQLNLQGEMKNRYSEMVNEVGRLRTKVGELSQQLEIETKKCMQLEAQNQDLREELSTMRGNHEKLEKSKCQLKEEVANLKHHLETNMVDHSQIEQYKREMEERAGQEIRQKLQEVNLFLQTQAASQDRLEQIRASHHASLRNQLKHRIRDLECELDRIKNTQQDSIFQKESTQAEVERYKELYLEEVKIRRCLANKLERANERLAEANAKLLQERHRSKSLIASSIVSGGLAASPVLYSTELGHLGNNLALNRSLSLGGSFLSPAGNSLSSRNRVEAYVAKV
;
A
#
# COMPACT_ATOMS: atom_id res chain seq x y z
N THR A 1 -85.10 5.99 22.90
CA THR A 1 -84.21 4.80 22.75
C THR A 1 -83.25 4.95 21.58
N GLY A 2 -83.71 4.98 20.32
CA GLY A 2 -82.85 4.86 19.12
C GLY A 2 -81.57 5.74 19.06
N SER A 3 -81.64 7.01 19.48
CA SER A 3 -80.48 7.92 19.42
C SER A 3 -79.26 7.46 20.23
N ALA A 4 -79.44 6.69 21.30
CA ALA A 4 -78.34 6.18 22.11
C ALA A 4 -77.66 4.94 21.49
N ILE A 5 -78.39 4.19 20.66
CA ILE A 5 -77.87 3.03 19.92
C ILE A 5 -77.00 3.52 18.75
N LEU A 6 -77.47 4.55 18.03
CA LEU A 6 -76.74 5.16 16.92
C LEU A 6 -75.36 5.67 17.35
N LEU A 7 -75.28 6.36 18.50
CA LEU A 7 -74.02 6.89 19.02
C LEU A 7 -73.02 5.79 19.40
N LYS A 8 -73.50 4.67 19.97
CA LYS A 8 -72.64 3.50 20.27
C LYS A 8 -72.07 2.88 18.99
N ILE A 9 -72.89 2.69 17.96
CA ILE A 9 -72.44 2.19 16.66
C ILE A 9 -71.40 3.13 16.05
N GLN A 10 -71.61 4.45 16.18
CA GLN A 10 -70.69 5.46 15.63
C GLN A 10 -69.33 5.47 16.34
N ASN A 11 -69.28 5.30 17.67
CA ASN A 11 -68.01 5.11 18.40
C ASN A 11 -67.29 3.81 18.00
N ILE A 12 -68.00 2.69 17.91
CA ILE A 12 -67.42 1.40 17.51
C ILE A 12 -66.81 1.48 16.10
N LEU A 13 -67.48 2.16 15.16
CA LEU A 13 -66.93 2.41 13.82
C LEU A 13 -65.66 3.27 13.87
N LEU A 14 -65.62 4.32 14.69
CA LEU A 14 -64.43 5.16 14.86
C LEU A 14 -63.24 4.40 15.48
N GLU A 15 -63.51 3.51 16.43
CA GLU A 15 -62.50 2.61 17.01
C GLU A 15 -61.95 1.65 15.96
N TYR A 16 -62.81 1.05 15.11
CA TYR A 16 -62.36 0.24 13.98
C TYR A 16 -61.56 1.03 12.93
N GLU A 17 -61.95 2.27 12.61
CA GLU A 17 -61.17 3.13 11.71
C GLU A 17 -59.77 3.42 12.27
N GLN A 18 -59.65 3.70 13.58
CA GLN A 18 -58.36 3.91 14.25
C GLN A 18 -57.49 2.64 14.25
N ILE A 19 -58.07 1.46 14.49
CA ILE A 19 -57.36 0.17 14.44
C ILE A 19 -56.88 -0.12 13.00
N ILE A 20 -57.73 0.11 12.00
CA ILE A 20 -57.40 -0.07 10.58
C ILE A 20 -56.26 0.88 10.17
N GLU A 21 -56.27 2.14 10.61
CA GLU A 21 -55.22 3.10 10.30
C GLU A 21 -53.91 2.79 11.03
N HIS A 22 -53.97 2.33 12.29
CA HIS A 22 -52.80 1.82 13.01
C HIS A 22 -52.17 0.63 12.28
N GLU A 23 -52.97 -0.32 11.81
CA GLU A 23 -52.47 -1.46 11.03
C GLU A 23 -51.88 -1.05 9.67
N LYS A 24 -52.47 -0.10 8.94
CA LYS A 24 -51.83 0.46 7.72
C LYS A 24 -50.46 1.07 8.03
N ASN A 25 -50.34 1.81 9.13
CA ASN A 25 -49.07 2.40 9.56
C ASN A 25 -48.05 1.32 9.96
N ARG A 26 -48.50 0.23 10.61
CA ARG A 26 -47.66 -0.95 10.91
C ARG A 26 -47.20 -1.68 9.64
N TYR A 27 -48.11 -1.98 8.71
CA TYR A 27 -47.79 -2.62 7.44
C TYR A 27 -46.84 -1.78 6.58
N THR A 28 -47.04 -0.46 6.49
CA THR A 28 -46.13 0.42 5.73
C THR A 28 -44.78 0.62 6.41
N ALA A 29 -44.66 0.40 7.73
CA ALA A 29 -43.38 0.31 8.42
C ALA A 29 -42.66 -1.01 8.10
N VAL A 30 -43.34 -2.15 8.29
CA VAL A 30 -42.79 -3.48 7.95
C VAL A 30 -42.35 -3.55 6.48
N TRP A 31 -43.15 -3.01 5.55
CA TRP A 31 -42.82 -2.98 4.13
C TRP A 31 -41.59 -2.10 3.80
N ARG A 32 -41.35 -1.02 4.57
CA ARG A 32 -40.12 -0.22 4.45
C ARG A 32 -38.90 -1.01 4.91
N GLU A 33 -38.98 -1.71 6.04
CA GLU A 33 -37.86 -2.54 6.52
C GLU A 33 -37.61 -3.75 5.62
N VAL A 34 -38.65 -4.44 5.12
CA VAL A 34 -38.50 -5.52 4.13
C VAL A 34 -37.85 -5.00 2.84
N ARG A 35 -38.14 -3.77 2.40
CA ARG A 35 -37.47 -3.14 1.26
C ARG A 35 -36.01 -2.79 1.57
N LYS A 36 -35.73 -2.27 2.77
CA LYS A 36 -34.36 -1.95 3.21
C LYS A 36 -33.49 -3.20 3.29
N LEU A 37 -33.96 -4.24 3.98
CA LEU A 37 -33.30 -5.55 4.07
C LEU A 37 -33.12 -6.22 2.71
N LYS A 38 -34.07 -6.03 1.78
CA LYS A 38 -33.91 -6.51 0.41
C LYS A 38 -32.75 -5.80 -0.31
N ASN A 39 -32.69 -4.47 -0.25
CA ASN A 39 -31.59 -3.71 -0.85
C ASN A 39 -30.23 -4.10 -0.22
N GLU A 40 -30.17 -4.21 1.11
CA GLU A 40 -28.96 -4.61 1.85
C GLU A 40 -28.50 -6.03 1.47
N LYS A 41 -29.44 -6.95 1.17
CA LYS A 41 -29.12 -8.27 0.60
C LYS A 41 -28.55 -8.16 -0.81
N GLU A 42 -29.18 -7.37 -1.70
CA GLU A 42 -28.73 -7.20 -3.09
C GLU A 42 -27.33 -6.56 -3.15
N GLU A 43 -27.04 -5.59 -2.28
CA GLU A 43 -25.70 -4.98 -2.09
C GLU A 43 -24.68 -6.00 -1.52
N SER A 44 -25.07 -6.76 -0.49
CA SER A 44 -24.20 -7.82 0.09
C SER A 44 -23.87 -8.92 -0.92
N GLN A 45 -24.81 -9.23 -1.82
CA GLN A 45 -24.60 -10.23 -2.86
C GLN A 45 -23.67 -9.70 -3.97
N LEU A 46 -23.84 -8.44 -4.39
CA LEU A 46 -22.92 -7.80 -5.35
C LEU A 46 -21.47 -7.82 -4.82
N ILE A 47 -21.26 -7.46 -3.55
CA ILE A 47 -19.93 -7.47 -2.90
C ILE A 47 -19.34 -8.89 -2.87
N ALA A 48 -20.17 -9.92 -2.67
CA ALA A 48 -19.72 -11.31 -2.69
C ALA A 48 -19.31 -11.76 -4.11
N GLU A 49 -20.05 -11.33 -5.14
CA GLU A 49 -19.74 -11.60 -6.55
C GLU A 49 -18.45 -10.88 -6.98
N GLU A 50 -18.29 -9.59 -6.68
CA GLU A 50 -17.04 -8.82 -6.89
C GLU A 50 -15.84 -9.46 -6.16
N THR A 51 -16.03 -9.93 -4.93
CA THR A 51 -14.97 -10.61 -4.16
C THR A 51 -14.58 -11.96 -4.80
N GLN A 52 -15.53 -12.67 -5.40
CA GLN A 52 -15.26 -13.93 -6.10
C GLN A 52 -14.51 -13.71 -7.42
N ASP A 53 -14.84 -12.65 -8.17
CA ASP A 53 -14.11 -12.27 -9.38
C ASP A 53 -12.68 -11.83 -9.05
N LEU A 54 -12.48 -10.98 -8.04
CA LEU A 54 -11.15 -10.58 -7.56
C LEU A 54 -10.31 -11.79 -7.11
N LYS A 55 -10.92 -12.74 -6.41
CA LYS A 55 -10.27 -14.00 -6.02
C LYS A 55 -9.88 -14.86 -7.22
N SER A 56 -10.69 -14.86 -8.29
CA SER A 56 -10.41 -15.59 -9.52
C SER A 56 -9.27 -14.96 -10.32
N ILE A 57 -9.21 -13.62 -10.38
CA ILE A 57 -8.10 -12.86 -10.98
C ILE A 57 -6.79 -13.13 -10.22
N LEU A 58 -6.81 -13.08 -8.88
CA LEU A 58 -5.63 -13.37 -8.05
C LEU A 58 -5.13 -14.82 -8.25
N ALA A 59 -6.04 -15.79 -8.33
CA ALA A 59 -5.68 -17.19 -8.60
C ALA A 59 -5.06 -17.37 -10.00
N HIS A 60 -5.51 -16.61 -11.01
CA HIS A 60 -4.91 -16.61 -12.34
C HIS A 60 -3.48 -16.03 -12.31
N GLN A 61 -3.29 -14.87 -11.68
CA GLN A 61 -1.97 -14.23 -11.53
C GLN A 61 -0.98 -15.10 -10.74
N GLU A 62 -1.45 -15.83 -9.73
CA GLU A 62 -0.60 -16.77 -8.98
C GLU A 62 -0.10 -17.94 -9.85
N VAL A 63 -0.87 -18.35 -10.87
CA VAL A 63 -0.46 -19.35 -11.86
C VAL A 63 0.49 -18.77 -12.91
N GLU A 64 0.24 -17.54 -13.38
CA GLU A 64 1.14 -16.83 -14.30
C GLU A 64 2.52 -16.65 -13.66
N TRP A 65 2.60 -16.12 -12.44
CA TRP A 65 3.88 -15.94 -11.73
C TRP A 65 4.60 -17.28 -11.46
N LYS A 66 3.87 -18.37 -11.21
CA LYS A 66 4.48 -19.72 -11.10
C LYS A 66 5.06 -20.19 -12.43
N SER A 67 4.39 -19.91 -13.55
CA SER A 67 4.89 -20.20 -14.91
C SER A 67 6.14 -19.37 -15.22
N ASP A 68 6.12 -18.07 -14.96
CA ASP A 68 7.27 -17.18 -15.16
C ASP A 68 8.48 -17.60 -14.31
N ILE A 69 8.27 -17.94 -13.04
CA ILE A 69 9.34 -18.44 -12.15
C ILE A 69 9.93 -19.77 -12.67
N GLN A 70 9.13 -20.64 -13.29
CA GLN A 70 9.64 -21.87 -13.91
C GLN A 70 10.41 -21.59 -15.20
N SER A 71 9.90 -20.69 -16.05
CA SER A 71 10.57 -20.23 -17.27
C SER A 71 11.93 -19.58 -16.97
N LEU A 72 11.97 -18.67 -15.99
CA LEU A 72 13.20 -18.00 -15.53
C LEU A 72 14.21 -18.99 -14.92
N LYS A 73 13.75 -20.02 -14.20
CA LYS A 73 14.64 -21.10 -13.71
C LYS A 73 15.22 -21.93 -14.85
N PHE A 74 14.45 -22.21 -15.90
CA PHE A 74 14.93 -22.93 -17.07
C PHE A 74 15.97 -22.11 -17.86
N THR A 75 15.71 -20.82 -18.11
CA THR A 75 16.67 -19.94 -18.80
C THR A 75 17.92 -19.70 -17.98
N LEU A 76 17.82 -19.54 -16.65
CA LEU A 76 18.97 -19.44 -15.76
C LEU A 76 19.86 -20.69 -15.86
N LYS A 77 19.29 -21.89 -15.74
CA LYS A 77 20.05 -23.14 -15.87
C LYS A 77 20.72 -23.28 -17.24
N GLN A 78 20.02 -22.89 -18.32
CA GLN A 78 20.61 -22.90 -19.66
C GLN A 78 21.80 -21.93 -19.77
N GLU A 79 21.76 -20.80 -19.08
CA GLU A 79 22.84 -19.80 -19.04
C GLU A 79 24.02 -20.24 -18.15
N GLU A 80 23.76 -20.95 -17.06
CA GLU A 80 24.79 -21.64 -16.25
C GLU A 80 25.54 -22.68 -17.11
N GLU A 81 24.82 -23.51 -17.87
CA GLU A 81 25.44 -24.44 -18.81
C GLU A 81 26.20 -23.75 -19.96
N LYS A 82 25.82 -22.53 -20.36
CA LYS A 82 26.59 -21.72 -21.33
C LYS A 82 27.87 -21.19 -20.67
N ARG A 83 27.79 -20.64 -19.46
CA ARG A 83 28.96 -20.18 -18.68
C ARG A 83 29.99 -21.29 -18.50
N LEU A 84 29.58 -22.47 -18.06
CA LEU A 84 30.48 -23.62 -17.89
C LEU A 84 31.16 -24.04 -19.21
N ARG A 85 30.45 -23.96 -20.35
CA ARG A 85 31.04 -24.21 -21.67
C ARG A 85 32.07 -23.14 -22.07
N VAL A 86 31.78 -21.86 -21.82
CA VAL A 86 32.70 -20.74 -22.09
C VAL A 86 33.93 -20.82 -21.20
N GLU A 87 33.76 -21.12 -19.91
CA GLU A 87 34.85 -21.28 -18.93
C GLU A 87 35.79 -22.44 -19.30
N MET A 88 35.23 -23.58 -19.71
CA MET A 88 36.03 -24.71 -20.18
C MET A 88 36.80 -24.39 -21.48
N LEU A 89 36.21 -23.61 -22.40
CA LEU A 89 36.90 -23.12 -23.60
C LEU A 89 37.99 -22.09 -23.28
N TYR A 90 37.76 -21.22 -22.30
CA TYR A 90 38.74 -20.25 -21.81
C TYR A 90 39.96 -20.94 -21.20
N GLU A 91 39.77 -21.85 -20.24
CA GLU A 91 40.90 -22.54 -19.61
C GLU A 91 41.62 -23.46 -20.62
N LYS A 92 40.91 -24.10 -21.56
CA LYS A 92 41.52 -24.85 -22.67
C LYS A 92 42.32 -23.97 -23.64
N THR A 93 42.02 -22.67 -23.73
CA THR A 93 42.77 -21.69 -24.54
C THR A 93 43.98 -21.16 -23.77
N ARG A 94 43.80 -20.84 -22.48
CA ARG A 94 44.88 -20.48 -21.55
C ARG A 94 45.93 -21.59 -21.42
N GLU A 95 45.50 -22.84 -21.37
CA GLU A 95 46.35 -24.03 -21.33
C GLU A 95 47.12 -24.25 -22.65
N LYS A 96 46.54 -23.89 -23.80
CA LYS A 96 47.29 -23.84 -25.08
C LYS A 96 48.32 -22.73 -25.09
N LEU A 97 48.01 -21.57 -24.50
CA LEU A 97 48.94 -20.44 -24.41
C LEU A 97 50.13 -20.80 -23.52
N ARG A 98 49.90 -21.33 -22.30
CA ARG A 98 50.95 -21.85 -21.42
C ARG A 98 51.93 -22.76 -22.16
N ARG A 99 51.42 -23.78 -22.87
CA ARG A 99 52.25 -24.72 -23.66
C ARG A 99 52.97 -24.07 -24.85
N LYS A 100 52.53 -22.90 -25.31
CA LYS A 100 53.22 -22.13 -26.35
C LYS A 100 54.31 -21.25 -25.76
N ASP A 101 54.06 -20.66 -24.60
CA ASP A 101 55.06 -19.92 -23.82
C ASP A 101 56.18 -20.87 -23.36
N ASP A 102 55.84 -22.07 -22.85
CA ASP A 102 56.77 -23.15 -22.51
C ASP A 102 57.62 -23.62 -23.71
N GLN A 103 57.10 -23.52 -24.94
CA GLN A 103 57.86 -23.80 -26.17
C GLN A 103 58.82 -22.66 -26.48
N TYR A 104 58.37 -21.41 -26.46
CA TYR A 104 59.24 -20.25 -26.71
C TYR A 104 60.36 -20.12 -25.68
N CYS A 105 60.13 -20.46 -24.40
CA CYS A 105 61.19 -20.53 -23.40
C CYS A 105 62.30 -21.50 -23.80
N LYS A 106 61.94 -22.72 -24.24
CA LYS A 106 62.91 -23.75 -24.68
C LYS A 106 63.62 -23.36 -25.97
N GLU A 107 62.88 -22.85 -26.96
CA GLU A 107 63.46 -22.31 -28.20
C GLU A 107 64.46 -21.18 -27.91
N MET A 108 64.22 -20.37 -26.86
CA MET A 108 65.12 -19.29 -26.43
C MET A 108 66.31 -19.80 -25.61
N GLU A 109 66.15 -20.83 -24.78
CA GLU A 109 67.25 -21.54 -24.10
C GLU A 109 68.18 -22.22 -25.12
N GLU A 110 67.63 -22.97 -26.08
CA GLU A 110 68.36 -23.59 -27.19
C GLU A 110 69.11 -22.54 -28.03
N LYS A 111 68.45 -21.41 -28.34
CA LYS A 111 69.09 -20.29 -29.04
C LYS A 111 70.26 -19.70 -28.26
N GLN A 112 70.16 -19.56 -26.93
CA GLN A 112 71.28 -19.09 -26.11
C GLN A 112 72.45 -20.08 -26.10
N GLN A 113 72.17 -21.39 -26.06
CA GLN A 113 73.22 -22.42 -26.18
C GLN A 113 73.91 -22.38 -27.56
N LEU A 114 73.14 -22.21 -28.64
CA LEU A 114 73.69 -22.05 -29.99
C LEU A 114 74.52 -20.76 -30.15
N GLU A 115 74.09 -19.66 -29.54
CA GLU A 115 74.85 -18.40 -29.54
C GLU A 115 76.17 -18.52 -28.76
N LEU A 116 76.17 -19.21 -27.62
CA LEU A 116 77.40 -19.54 -26.89
C LEU A 116 78.33 -20.45 -27.72
N HIS A 117 77.78 -21.44 -28.42
CA HIS A 117 78.57 -22.32 -29.29
C HIS A 117 79.17 -21.56 -30.49
N SER A 118 78.42 -20.66 -31.13
CA SER A 118 78.93 -19.78 -32.20
C SER A 118 80.09 -18.92 -31.71
N ARG A 119 79.95 -18.26 -30.55
CA ARG A 119 81.01 -17.44 -29.96
C ARG A 119 82.26 -18.25 -29.61
N ASN A 120 82.11 -19.50 -29.18
CA ASN A 120 83.25 -20.39 -28.95
C ASN A 120 83.97 -20.73 -30.26
N LEU A 121 83.24 -21.10 -31.31
CA LEU A 121 83.80 -21.37 -32.64
C LEU A 121 84.45 -20.12 -33.27
N GLU A 122 83.87 -18.93 -33.07
CA GLU A 122 84.46 -17.66 -33.48
C GLU A 122 85.80 -17.39 -32.77
N MET A 123 85.88 -17.69 -31.46
CA MET A 123 87.12 -17.59 -30.69
C MET A 123 88.18 -18.60 -31.14
N GLU A 124 87.79 -19.84 -31.47
CA GLU A 124 88.68 -20.85 -32.07
C GLU A 124 89.16 -20.43 -33.47
N LEU A 125 88.31 -19.85 -34.30
CA LEU A 125 88.71 -19.28 -35.59
C LEU A 125 89.66 -18.09 -35.42
N ILE A 126 89.52 -17.29 -34.36
CA ILE A 126 90.45 -16.20 -34.03
C ILE A 126 91.82 -16.73 -33.56
N THR A 127 91.88 -17.82 -32.78
CA THR A 127 93.17 -18.42 -32.37
C THR A 127 93.84 -19.13 -33.54
N LEU A 128 93.10 -19.90 -34.34
CA LEU A 128 93.62 -20.54 -35.55
C LEU A 128 94.14 -19.54 -36.58
N ARG A 129 93.49 -18.38 -36.76
CA ARG A 129 94.00 -17.29 -37.62
C ARG A 129 95.29 -16.66 -37.10
N LYS A 130 95.52 -16.62 -35.79
CA LYS A 130 96.79 -16.14 -35.20
C LYS A 130 97.91 -17.17 -35.43
N LEU A 131 97.62 -18.45 -35.21
CA LEU A 131 98.57 -19.55 -35.46
C LEU A 131 98.95 -19.64 -36.94
N LEU A 132 97.98 -19.49 -37.86
CA LEU A 132 98.25 -19.47 -39.29
C LEU A 132 99.21 -18.34 -39.68
N LYS A 133 98.97 -17.12 -39.18
CA LYS A 133 99.88 -15.98 -39.42
C LYS A 133 101.29 -16.22 -38.91
N GLN A 134 101.43 -16.80 -37.71
CA GLN A 134 102.75 -17.16 -37.19
C GLN A 134 103.47 -18.15 -38.12
N VAL A 135 102.77 -19.17 -38.63
CA VAL A 135 103.34 -20.14 -39.59
C VAL A 135 103.67 -19.49 -40.94
N GLU A 136 102.90 -18.49 -41.38
CA GLU A 136 103.22 -17.70 -42.58
C GLU A 136 104.47 -16.82 -42.37
N GLU A 137 104.63 -16.21 -41.19
CA GLU A 137 105.80 -15.42 -40.80
C GLU A 137 107.07 -16.30 -40.68
N GLU A 138 106.95 -17.49 -40.08
CA GLU A 138 108.03 -18.49 -39.99
C GLU A 138 108.42 -19.06 -41.38
N ARG A 139 107.45 -19.29 -42.27
CA ARG A 139 107.69 -19.64 -43.69
C ARG A 139 108.46 -18.54 -44.40
N ASP A 140 108.07 -17.28 -44.23
CA ASP A 140 108.68 -16.17 -44.97
C ASP A 140 110.08 -15.81 -44.44
N GLU A 141 110.37 -16.09 -43.17
CA GLU A 141 111.73 -16.04 -42.62
C GLU A 141 112.61 -17.20 -43.13
N THR A 142 112.13 -18.45 -43.13
CA THR A 142 112.90 -19.57 -43.67
C THR A 142 113.15 -19.45 -45.19
N GLN A 143 112.18 -18.92 -45.96
CA GLN A 143 112.36 -18.59 -47.38
C GLN A 143 113.37 -17.46 -47.61
N ARG A 144 113.43 -16.47 -46.70
CA ARG A 144 114.41 -15.37 -46.71
C ARG A 144 115.83 -15.89 -46.46
N GLN A 145 116.00 -16.77 -45.47
CA GLN A 145 117.28 -17.44 -45.18
C GLN A 145 117.74 -18.30 -46.37
N LEU A 146 116.86 -19.12 -46.95
CA LEU A 146 117.16 -19.92 -48.14
C LEU A 146 117.59 -19.06 -49.35
N SER A 147 117.01 -17.87 -49.49
CA SER A 147 117.36 -16.92 -50.56
C SER A 147 118.74 -16.29 -50.34
N GLN A 148 119.08 -15.94 -49.10
CA GLN A 148 120.43 -15.48 -48.74
C GLN A 148 121.49 -16.56 -48.98
N GLU A 149 121.21 -17.82 -48.60
CA GLU A 149 122.15 -18.92 -48.81
C GLU A 149 122.39 -19.21 -50.30
N LYS A 150 121.34 -19.20 -51.13
CA LYS A 150 121.47 -19.29 -52.60
C LYS A 150 122.35 -18.17 -53.17
N SER A 151 122.20 -16.94 -52.68
CA SER A 151 123.05 -15.82 -53.09
C SER A 151 124.51 -16.00 -52.65
N ALA A 152 124.76 -16.58 -51.48
CA ALA A 152 126.11 -16.88 -51.00
C ALA A 152 126.80 -17.99 -51.83
N ARG A 153 126.07 -19.06 -52.21
CA ARG A 153 126.61 -20.12 -53.09
C ARG A 153 126.91 -19.58 -54.49
N ALA A 154 126.02 -18.77 -55.08
CA ALA A 154 126.25 -18.15 -56.38
C ALA A 154 127.51 -17.24 -56.40
N LEU A 155 127.80 -16.56 -55.28
CA LEU A 155 129.04 -15.78 -55.13
C LEU A 155 130.29 -16.68 -55.09
N GLN A 156 130.23 -17.83 -54.41
CA GLN A 156 131.32 -18.82 -54.37
C GLN A 156 131.58 -19.44 -55.76
N GLU A 157 130.52 -19.81 -56.49
CA GLU A 157 130.61 -20.30 -57.86
C GLU A 157 131.18 -19.23 -58.82
N GLY A 158 130.80 -17.96 -58.65
CA GLY A 158 131.33 -16.83 -59.41
C GLY A 158 132.84 -16.64 -59.22
N ILE A 159 133.33 -16.79 -57.99
CA ILE A 159 134.78 -16.73 -57.68
C ILE A 159 135.51 -17.91 -58.36
N LEU A 160 134.99 -19.13 -58.22
CA LEU A 160 135.60 -20.34 -58.80
C LEU A 160 135.74 -20.23 -60.33
N ASN A 161 134.69 -19.79 -61.02
CA ASN A 161 134.69 -19.61 -62.47
C ASN A 161 135.68 -18.52 -62.94
N ASN A 162 135.89 -17.46 -62.15
CA ASN A 162 136.83 -16.40 -62.50
C ASN A 162 138.29 -16.91 -62.53
N HIS A 163 138.68 -17.75 -61.57
CA HIS A 163 139.98 -18.42 -61.56
C HIS A 163 140.16 -19.35 -62.77
N LEU A 164 139.12 -20.11 -63.13
CA LEU A 164 139.17 -21.06 -64.25
C LEU A 164 139.40 -20.35 -65.61
N TRP A 165 138.81 -19.17 -65.79
CA TRP A 165 138.96 -18.38 -67.03
C TRP A 165 140.38 -17.82 -67.17
N ARG A 166 140.96 -17.32 -66.06
CA ARG A 166 142.32 -16.77 -66.00
C ARG A 166 143.40 -17.76 -66.41
N GLN A 167 143.16 -19.06 -66.22
CA GLN A 167 144.11 -20.11 -66.57
C GLN A 167 144.23 -20.32 -68.08
N LYS A 168 143.11 -20.29 -68.83
CA LYS A 168 143.10 -20.50 -70.28
C LYS A 168 143.75 -19.38 -71.08
N GLU A 169 143.58 -18.14 -70.62
CA GLU A 169 144.13 -16.93 -71.25
C GLU A 169 145.66 -17.01 -71.40
N LEU A 170 146.35 -17.70 -70.47
CA LEU A 170 147.80 -17.92 -70.49
C LEU A 170 148.25 -19.05 -71.45
N GLU A 171 147.35 -19.95 -71.89
CA GLU A 171 147.64 -21.12 -72.73
C GLU A 171 147.49 -20.85 -74.25
N GLU A 172 146.88 -19.72 -74.62
CA GLU A 172 146.73 -19.30 -76.02
C GLU A 172 147.83 -18.33 -76.47
N GLU A 173 148.33 -17.50 -75.55
CA GLU A 173 149.33 -16.47 -75.85
C GLU A 173 150.69 -17.04 -76.29
N THR A 174 150.99 -18.29 -75.90
CA THR A 174 152.23 -19.01 -76.27
C THR A 174 152.24 -19.57 -77.70
N ARG A 175 151.19 -19.41 -78.51
CA ARG A 175 150.96 -20.23 -79.72
C ARG A 175 151.06 -19.52 -81.09
N ARG A 176 151.67 -18.32 -81.20
CA ARG A 176 151.54 -17.44 -82.39
C ARG A 176 152.83 -16.99 -83.15
N THR A 177 153.97 -17.69 -83.12
CA THR A 177 155.23 -17.21 -83.75
C THR A 177 155.98 -18.23 -84.65
N ILE A 178 156.44 -17.79 -85.86
CA ILE A 178 157.48 -18.32 -86.82
C ILE A 178 157.02 -18.50 -88.32
N GLY A 179 157.85 -18.13 -89.34
CA GLY A 179 157.72 -18.59 -90.76
C GLY A 179 158.43 -17.79 -91.92
N LYS A 180 158.49 -18.40 -93.15
CA LYS A 180 158.65 -17.86 -94.57
C LYS A 180 160.01 -17.39 -95.23
N ASN A 181 160.00 -17.21 -96.59
CA ASN A 181 160.98 -16.65 -97.61
C ASN A 181 161.72 -17.71 -98.54
N SER A 182 162.31 -17.50 -99.75
CA SER A 182 162.58 -16.36 -100.72
C SER A 182 162.90 -16.85 -102.21
N GLU A 183 163.43 -16.01 -103.15
CA GLU A 183 163.47 -16.15 -104.66
C GLU A 183 164.88 -16.16 -105.40
N GLU A 184 165.00 -15.65 -106.67
CA GLU A 184 165.93 -15.99 -107.82
C GLU A 184 167.23 -15.13 -108.08
N SER A 185 168.02 -15.40 -109.17
CA SER A 185 168.93 -14.45 -109.92
C SER A 185 169.64 -15.03 -111.21
N ASP A 186 170.43 -14.23 -111.97
CA ASP A 186 170.68 -14.33 -113.45
C ASP A 186 172.07 -13.77 -113.98
N THR A 187 172.37 -13.89 -115.31
CA THR A 187 173.22 -13.05 -116.23
C THR A 187 174.65 -13.43 -116.78
N GLU A 188 174.92 -12.93 -118.01
CA GLU A 188 176.19 -12.39 -118.62
C GLU A 188 177.20 -13.30 -119.43
N ARG A 189 177.96 -12.88 -120.48
CA ARG A 189 177.68 -12.12 -121.76
C ARG A 189 178.83 -12.23 -122.82
N GLU A 190 178.45 -12.40 -124.09
CA GLU A 190 179.13 -11.98 -125.37
C GLU A 190 180.56 -12.44 -125.78
N LYS A 191 180.62 -13.28 -126.84
CA LYS A 191 181.69 -13.42 -127.86
C LYS A 191 181.10 -13.43 -129.29
N ASP A 192 179.88 -12.94 -129.50
CA ASP A 192 179.56 -11.52 -129.73
C ASP A 192 179.39 -11.21 -131.24
N LEU A 193 178.51 -10.25 -131.53
CA LEU A 193 178.07 -9.69 -132.82
C LEU A 193 177.58 -10.66 -133.91
N LEU A 194 178.30 -11.75 -134.24
CA LEU A 194 177.91 -12.71 -135.28
C LEU A 194 176.95 -13.79 -134.77
N PHE A 195 177.23 -14.40 -133.61
CA PHE A 195 176.27 -15.27 -132.92
C PHE A 195 175.02 -14.48 -132.46
N LYS A 196 175.22 -13.19 -132.16
CA LYS A 196 174.21 -12.23 -131.69
C LYS A 196 173.04 -12.06 -132.68
N ASN A 197 173.28 -12.14 -133.99
CA ASN A 197 172.20 -11.96 -134.96
C ASN A 197 171.23 -13.17 -135.01
N GLN A 198 171.76 -14.38 -134.82
CA GLN A 198 170.93 -15.58 -134.66
C GLN A 198 170.18 -15.53 -133.32
N LEU A 199 170.89 -15.22 -132.23
CA LEU A 199 170.31 -15.20 -130.89
C LEU A 199 169.22 -14.12 -130.74
N LEU A 200 169.33 -12.98 -131.44
CA LEU A 200 168.26 -11.98 -131.54
C LEU A 200 167.03 -12.46 -132.32
N GLN A 201 167.16 -13.42 -133.25
CA GLN A 201 165.99 -14.05 -133.90
C GLN A 201 165.31 -15.03 -132.93
N ASP A 202 166.10 -15.78 -132.16
CA ASP A 202 165.60 -16.73 -131.15
C ASP A 202 164.96 -15.98 -129.95
N GLU A 203 165.50 -14.85 -129.54
CA GLU A 203 164.95 -13.94 -128.51
C GLU A 203 163.62 -13.31 -128.96
N ILE A 204 163.50 -12.92 -130.24
CA ILE A 204 162.22 -12.48 -130.82
C ILE A 204 161.19 -13.62 -130.90
N ALA A 205 161.61 -14.89 -130.98
CA ALA A 205 160.71 -16.03 -130.89
C ALA A 205 160.26 -16.30 -129.44
N MET A 206 161.17 -16.22 -128.47
CA MET A 206 160.86 -16.28 -127.02
C MET A 206 159.87 -15.20 -126.60
N LEU A 207 160.13 -13.93 -126.90
CA LEU A 207 159.26 -12.80 -126.53
C LEU A 207 157.86 -12.87 -127.17
N ARG A 208 157.69 -13.60 -128.28
CA ARG A 208 156.37 -13.91 -128.85
C ARG A 208 155.65 -15.00 -128.06
N LEU A 209 156.37 -16.04 -127.65
CA LEU A 209 155.85 -17.10 -126.79
C LEU A 209 155.40 -16.56 -125.43
N GLU A 210 156.23 -15.73 -124.78
CA GLU A 210 155.88 -15.04 -123.53
C GLU A 210 154.66 -14.13 -123.68
N LEU A 211 154.57 -13.37 -124.79
CA LEU A 211 153.41 -12.52 -125.07
C LEU A 211 152.12 -13.33 -125.24
N ASP A 212 152.19 -14.49 -125.91
CA ASP A 212 151.04 -15.38 -126.09
C ASP A 212 150.69 -16.16 -124.81
N GLU A 213 151.66 -16.46 -123.94
CA GLU A 213 151.41 -17.04 -122.61
C GLU A 213 150.80 -16.02 -121.63
N VAL A 214 151.22 -14.75 -121.69
CA VAL A 214 150.57 -13.65 -120.94
C VAL A 214 149.14 -13.40 -121.45
N ARG A 215 148.90 -13.50 -122.76
CA ARG A 215 147.54 -13.46 -123.33
C ARG A 215 146.69 -14.62 -122.83
N LEU A 216 147.23 -15.83 -122.77
CA LEU A 216 146.51 -17.00 -122.26
C LEU A 216 146.11 -16.80 -120.79
N ARG A 217 147.06 -16.39 -119.94
CA ARG A 217 146.80 -16.06 -118.52
C ARG A 217 145.75 -14.97 -118.36
N HIS A 218 145.79 -13.92 -119.18
CA HIS A 218 144.79 -12.86 -119.15
C HIS A 218 143.38 -13.37 -119.53
N GLN A 219 143.27 -14.23 -120.54
CA GLN A 219 141.99 -14.86 -120.92
C GLN A 219 141.47 -15.82 -119.83
N GLU A 220 142.34 -16.53 -119.12
CA GLU A 220 141.95 -17.33 -117.95
C GLU A 220 141.49 -16.47 -116.77
N GLU A 221 142.07 -15.28 -116.57
CA GLU A 221 141.66 -14.32 -115.54
C GLU A 221 140.32 -13.65 -115.89
N GLU A 222 140.12 -13.22 -117.14
CA GLU A 222 138.82 -12.77 -117.65
C GLU A 222 137.74 -13.86 -117.48
N GLY A 223 138.07 -15.12 -117.75
CA GLY A 223 137.19 -16.27 -117.50
C GLY A 223 136.76 -16.39 -116.03
N LYS A 224 137.73 -16.34 -115.09
CA LYS A 224 137.45 -16.40 -113.64
C LYS A 224 136.57 -15.22 -113.20
N TYR A 225 136.81 -14.00 -113.68
CA TYR A 225 135.99 -12.83 -113.35
C TYR A 225 134.57 -12.91 -113.93
N LEU A 226 134.36 -13.59 -115.07
CA LEU A 226 133.02 -13.86 -115.60
C LEU A 226 132.27 -14.91 -114.78
N GLU A 227 132.94 -15.99 -114.36
CA GLU A 227 132.37 -17.00 -113.46
C GLU A 227 132.00 -16.40 -112.09
N GLU A 228 132.88 -15.59 -111.48
CA GLU A 228 132.58 -14.88 -110.24
C GLU A 228 131.35 -13.95 -110.39
N ASN A 229 131.24 -13.22 -111.49
CA ASN A 229 130.07 -12.36 -111.77
C ASN A 229 128.77 -13.16 -111.91
N GLU A 230 128.75 -14.29 -112.62
CA GLU A 230 127.55 -15.14 -112.70
C GLU A 230 127.17 -15.69 -111.32
N THR A 231 128.10 -16.19 -110.50
CA THR A 231 127.74 -16.69 -109.16
C THR A 231 127.29 -15.57 -108.20
N LEU A 232 127.81 -14.34 -108.34
CA LEU A 232 127.34 -13.18 -107.57
C LEU A 232 125.95 -12.73 -108.03
N LYS A 233 125.66 -12.78 -109.33
CA LYS A 233 124.35 -12.50 -109.93
C LYS A 233 123.29 -13.52 -109.51
N GLU A 234 123.63 -14.81 -109.47
CA GLU A 234 122.77 -15.88 -108.96
C GLU A 234 122.43 -15.65 -107.47
N LYS A 235 123.44 -15.42 -106.62
CA LYS A 235 123.25 -15.09 -105.19
C LYS A 235 122.36 -13.85 -104.99
N ASN A 236 122.50 -12.82 -105.84
CA ASN A 236 121.65 -11.63 -105.77
C ASN A 236 120.18 -11.93 -106.13
N GLU A 237 119.91 -12.75 -107.16
CA GLU A 237 118.53 -13.16 -107.47
C GLU A 237 117.95 -14.10 -106.40
N ASP A 238 118.75 -14.92 -105.72
CA ASP A 238 118.27 -15.74 -104.59
C ASP A 238 117.93 -14.92 -103.35
N LEU A 239 118.82 -14.01 -102.91
CA LEU A 239 118.52 -13.08 -101.81
C LEU A 239 117.27 -12.23 -102.09
N LYS A 240 117.03 -11.89 -103.37
CA LYS A 240 115.85 -11.15 -103.85
C LYS A 240 114.58 -12.00 -103.90
N LYS A 241 114.66 -13.33 -104.01
CA LYS A 241 113.54 -14.26 -103.80
C LYS A 241 113.23 -14.38 -102.31
N GLU A 242 114.26 -14.56 -101.49
CA GLU A 242 114.14 -14.68 -100.03
C GLU A 242 113.56 -13.40 -99.39
N LEU A 243 114.00 -12.21 -99.84
CA LEU A 243 113.43 -10.93 -99.39
C LEU A 243 111.93 -10.84 -99.66
N LYS A 244 111.47 -11.23 -100.87
CA LYS A 244 110.03 -11.25 -101.21
C LYS A 244 109.23 -12.22 -100.34
N LEU A 245 109.76 -13.43 -100.09
CA LEU A 245 109.09 -14.39 -99.21
C LEU A 245 108.97 -13.85 -97.78
N ASN A 246 109.97 -13.10 -97.30
CA ASN A 246 109.91 -12.41 -96.01
C ASN A 246 108.93 -11.22 -96.01
N GLU A 247 108.81 -10.45 -97.09
CA GLU A 247 107.79 -9.40 -97.26
C GLU A 247 106.36 -10.00 -97.28
N GLU A 248 106.17 -11.13 -97.96
CA GLU A 248 104.90 -11.87 -98.00
C GLU A 248 104.55 -12.47 -96.62
N ALA A 249 105.53 -13.02 -95.88
CA ALA A 249 105.32 -13.49 -94.51
C ALA A 249 105.01 -12.34 -93.53
N LEU A 250 105.68 -11.20 -93.66
CA LEU A 250 105.44 -10.02 -92.83
C LEU A 250 104.04 -9.42 -93.09
N THR A 251 103.62 -9.31 -94.36
CA THR A 251 102.28 -8.82 -94.70
C THR A 251 101.18 -9.78 -94.24
N GLN A 252 101.39 -11.10 -94.31
CA GLN A 252 100.46 -12.09 -93.74
C GLN A 252 100.34 -11.98 -92.21
N THR A 253 101.46 -11.85 -91.48
CA THR A 253 101.41 -11.69 -90.01
C THR A 253 100.76 -10.38 -89.58
N VAL A 254 101.05 -9.26 -90.27
CA VAL A 254 100.37 -7.98 -90.06
C VAL A 254 98.85 -8.10 -90.32
N PHE A 255 98.43 -8.83 -91.36
CA PHE A 255 97.01 -9.09 -91.62
C PHE A 255 96.35 -9.90 -90.49
N GLN A 256 97.02 -10.93 -89.97
CA GLN A 256 96.52 -11.72 -88.84
C GLN A 256 96.37 -10.88 -87.56
N TYR A 257 97.38 -10.08 -87.20
CA TYR A 257 97.31 -9.19 -86.03
C TYR A 257 96.24 -8.10 -86.19
N ASN A 258 96.06 -7.54 -87.40
CA ASN A 258 94.97 -6.61 -87.67
C ASN A 258 93.59 -7.30 -87.56
N GLY A 259 93.46 -8.55 -87.99
CA GLY A 259 92.26 -9.36 -87.78
C GLY A 259 91.92 -9.54 -86.28
N GLN A 260 92.91 -9.94 -85.48
CA GLN A 260 92.77 -10.08 -84.02
C GLN A 260 92.42 -8.74 -83.34
N LEU A 261 93.08 -7.64 -83.74
CA LEU A 261 92.82 -6.30 -83.21
C LEU A 261 91.38 -5.84 -83.49
N ASN A 262 90.85 -6.13 -84.70
CA ASN A 262 89.47 -5.79 -85.02
C ASN A 262 88.45 -6.66 -84.27
N LEU A 263 88.74 -7.96 -84.06
CA LEU A 263 87.91 -8.82 -83.20
C LEU A 263 87.85 -8.30 -81.76
N LEU A 264 89.01 -8.04 -81.14
CA LEU A 264 89.11 -7.48 -79.79
C LEU A 264 88.41 -6.11 -79.69
N LYS A 265 88.46 -5.29 -80.74
CA LYS A 265 87.75 -4.01 -80.81
C LYS A 265 86.23 -4.19 -80.87
N THR A 266 85.71 -5.18 -81.60
CA THR A 266 84.27 -5.50 -81.60
C THR A 266 83.82 -6.13 -80.27
N GLU A 267 84.63 -6.98 -79.66
CA GLU A 267 84.35 -7.57 -78.35
C GLU A 267 84.32 -6.49 -77.27
N SER A 268 85.29 -5.56 -77.28
CA SER A 268 85.31 -4.39 -76.40
C SER A 268 84.05 -3.53 -76.56
N ALA A 269 83.62 -3.23 -77.80
CA ALA A 269 82.40 -2.47 -78.06
C ALA A 269 81.13 -3.20 -77.55
N VAL A 270 81.03 -4.51 -77.75
CA VAL A 270 79.93 -5.34 -77.26
C VAL A 270 79.92 -5.41 -75.73
N LEU A 271 81.10 -5.49 -75.09
CA LEU A 271 81.22 -5.46 -73.63
C LEU A 271 80.85 -4.10 -73.05
N THR A 272 81.25 -2.98 -73.68
CA THR A 272 80.81 -1.65 -73.23
C THR A 272 79.30 -1.46 -73.38
N SER A 273 78.69 -1.98 -74.45
CA SER A 273 77.23 -1.95 -74.65
C SER A 273 76.48 -2.75 -73.58
N LYS A 274 76.94 -3.97 -73.27
CA LYS A 274 76.40 -4.78 -72.17
C LYS A 274 76.58 -4.13 -70.80
N LEU A 275 77.72 -3.45 -70.58
CA LEU A 275 77.99 -2.71 -69.34
C LEU A 275 77.02 -1.53 -69.17
N GLU A 276 76.74 -0.77 -70.23
CA GLU A 276 75.78 0.33 -70.15
C GLU A 276 74.34 -0.18 -69.95
N GLN A 277 73.94 -1.25 -70.66
CA GLN A 277 72.63 -1.89 -70.47
C GLN A 277 72.43 -2.38 -69.03
N THR A 278 73.48 -2.91 -68.39
CA THR A 278 73.43 -3.37 -67.00
C THR A 278 73.37 -2.21 -66.01
N LYS A 279 74.08 -1.09 -66.24
CA LYS A 279 73.86 0.15 -65.48
C LYS A 279 72.43 0.65 -65.58
N GLU A 280 71.90 0.81 -66.80
CA GLU A 280 70.52 1.27 -67.01
C GLU A 280 69.49 0.39 -66.28
N SER A 281 69.68 -0.94 -66.28
CA SER A 281 68.80 -1.85 -65.56
C SER A 281 68.92 -1.71 -64.03
N LYS A 282 70.13 -1.50 -63.51
CA LYS A 282 70.40 -1.25 -62.09
C LYS A 282 69.75 0.06 -61.64
N ASP A 283 69.95 1.14 -62.38
CA ASP A 283 69.49 2.46 -61.98
C ASP A 283 67.94 2.54 -62.01
N ARG A 284 67.29 1.84 -62.97
CA ARG A 284 65.84 1.63 -62.95
C ARG A 284 65.39 0.91 -61.66
N LEU A 285 66.04 -0.21 -61.31
CA LEU A 285 65.74 -0.95 -60.07
C LEU A 285 65.99 -0.10 -58.81
N GLU A 286 67.00 0.76 -58.79
CA GLU A 286 67.24 1.69 -57.68
C GLU A 286 66.13 2.75 -57.56
N THR A 287 65.61 3.28 -58.67
CA THR A 287 64.43 4.17 -58.63
C THR A 287 63.15 3.46 -58.17
N GLU A 288 62.96 2.19 -58.54
CA GLU A 288 61.84 1.37 -58.02
C GLU A 288 62.00 1.13 -56.52
N ILE A 289 63.19 0.77 -56.04
CA ILE A 289 63.49 0.57 -54.62
C ILE A 289 63.22 1.86 -53.81
N GLU A 290 63.60 3.03 -54.32
CA GLU A 290 63.35 4.30 -53.62
C GLU A 290 61.86 4.70 -53.66
N SER A 291 61.14 4.35 -54.73
CA SER A 291 59.67 4.43 -54.79
C SER A 291 59.00 3.52 -53.74
N PHE A 292 59.49 2.30 -53.55
CA PHE A 292 59.01 1.41 -52.47
C PHE A 292 59.37 1.93 -51.08
N ARG A 293 60.58 2.47 -50.86
CA ARG A 293 61.01 3.07 -49.59
C ARG A 293 60.16 4.28 -49.19
N SER A 294 59.90 5.21 -50.12
CA SER A 294 59.05 6.38 -49.87
C SER A 294 57.62 5.98 -49.52
N ARG A 295 57.03 5.04 -50.27
CA ARG A 295 55.70 4.47 -49.99
C ARG A 295 55.64 3.76 -48.63
N LEU A 296 56.65 2.98 -48.29
CA LEU A 296 56.75 2.31 -46.99
C LEU A 296 56.80 3.34 -45.85
N ASN A 297 57.64 4.37 -45.97
CA ASN A 297 57.75 5.46 -45.01
C ASN A 297 56.40 6.19 -44.80
N THR A 298 55.67 6.50 -45.87
CA THR A 298 54.31 7.07 -45.74
C THR A 298 53.37 6.15 -44.96
N THR A 299 53.34 4.84 -45.24
CA THR A 299 52.47 3.90 -44.52
C THR A 299 52.90 3.67 -43.06
N VAL A 300 54.19 3.80 -42.73
CA VAL A 300 54.68 3.75 -41.34
C VAL A 300 54.20 4.97 -40.57
N GLN A 301 54.34 6.18 -41.13
CA GLN A 301 53.86 7.40 -40.47
C GLN A 301 52.32 7.46 -40.35
N GLU A 302 51.59 6.87 -41.30
CA GLU A 302 50.14 6.68 -41.18
C GLU A 302 49.79 5.74 -40.03
N LEU A 303 50.49 4.60 -39.92
CA LEU A 303 50.32 3.65 -38.81
C LEU A 303 50.64 4.30 -37.45
N GLU A 304 51.71 5.09 -37.35
CA GLU A 304 52.07 5.84 -36.14
C GLU A 304 50.96 6.83 -35.73
N ARG A 305 50.40 7.60 -36.68
CA ARG A 305 49.28 8.52 -36.43
C ARG A 305 47.99 7.77 -36.05
N HIS A 306 47.72 6.61 -36.64
CA HIS A 306 46.62 5.75 -36.24
C HIS A 306 46.82 5.19 -34.83
N GLN A 307 48.06 4.83 -34.45
CA GLN A 307 48.38 4.31 -33.13
C GLN A 307 48.31 5.41 -32.05
N SER A 308 48.78 6.63 -32.32
CA SER A 308 48.63 7.75 -31.38
C SER A 308 47.15 8.09 -31.17
N SER A 309 46.37 8.21 -32.25
CA SER A 309 44.92 8.45 -32.23
C SER A 309 44.16 7.35 -31.49
N LYS A 310 44.51 6.07 -31.72
CA LYS A 310 43.97 4.94 -30.95
C LYS A 310 44.23 5.12 -29.45
N SER A 311 45.45 5.46 -29.05
CA SER A 311 45.78 5.67 -27.64
C SER A 311 45.16 6.94 -27.04
N ASP A 312 44.83 7.95 -27.85
CA ASP A 312 43.99 9.08 -27.40
C ASP A 312 42.56 8.63 -27.07
N VAL A 313 41.97 7.80 -27.94
CA VAL A 313 40.62 7.24 -27.76
C VAL A 313 40.56 6.22 -26.61
N GLU A 314 41.57 5.37 -26.44
CA GLU A 314 41.69 4.50 -25.26
C GLU A 314 41.77 5.33 -23.97
N ARG A 315 42.45 6.48 -24.00
CA ARG A 315 42.51 7.42 -22.87
C ARG A 315 41.20 8.20 -22.65
N THR A 316 40.34 8.44 -23.65
CA THR A 316 38.99 9.00 -23.41
C THR A 316 38.07 7.95 -22.79
N PHE A 317 38.01 6.74 -23.36
CA PHE A 317 37.20 5.65 -22.79
C PHE A 317 37.60 5.28 -21.36
N GLN A 318 38.89 5.34 -21.03
CA GLN A 318 39.36 5.13 -19.66
C GLN A 318 38.79 6.20 -18.69
N ARG A 319 38.83 7.49 -19.06
CA ARG A 319 38.23 8.56 -18.24
C ARG A 319 36.72 8.40 -18.10
N GLU A 320 36.02 8.10 -19.19
CA GLU A 320 34.57 7.86 -19.19
C GLU A 320 34.19 6.69 -18.27
N ARG A 321 34.96 5.60 -18.28
CA ARG A 321 34.75 4.47 -17.36
C ARG A 321 34.95 4.89 -15.90
N ASP A 322 35.97 5.69 -15.61
CA ASP A 322 36.26 6.14 -14.24
C ASP A 322 35.27 7.23 -13.77
N GLU A 323 34.69 8.02 -14.67
CA GLU A 323 33.54 8.90 -14.40
C GLU A 323 32.26 8.10 -14.15
N TRP A 324 31.98 7.07 -14.96
CA TRP A 324 30.85 6.17 -14.75
C TRP A 324 30.93 5.42 -13.42
N LEU A 325 32.12 4.93 -13.03
CA LEU A 325 32.35 4.32 -11.71
C LEU A 325 32.08 5.31 -10.57
N ARG A 326 32.60 6.55 -10.65
CA ARG A 326 32.33 7.59 -9.64
C ARG A 326 30.85 7.96 -9.55
N LEU A 327 30.12 7.96 -10.66
CA LEU A 327 28.67 8.15 -10.68
C LEU A 327 27.92 6.95 -10.09
N GLN A 328 28.39 5.72 -10.36
CA GLN A 328 27.86 4.49 -9.78
C GLN A 328 28.05 4.48 -8.25
N ASP A 329 29.25 4.78 -7.76
CA ASP A 329 29.57 4.88 -6.33
C ASP A 329 28.72 5.94 -5.64
N LYS A 330 28.57 7.12 -6.27
CA LYS A 330 27.68 8.17 -5.76
C LYS A 330 26.24 7.68 -5.66
N LEU A 331 25.69 7.04 -6.69
CA LEU A 331 24.34 6.49 -6.65
C LEU A 331 24.17 5.42 -5.57
N HIS A 332 25.21 4.64 -5.25
CA HIS A 332 25.16 3.69 -4.13
C HIS A 332 25.15 4.39 -2.75
N HIS A 333 25.86 5.50 -2.59
CA HIS A 333 25.78 6.33 -1.39
C HIS A 333 24.39 7.00 -1.27
N ASP A 334 23.93 7.68 -2.33
CA ASP A 334 22.60 8.31 -2.37
C ASP A 334 21.48 7.29 -2.06
N LEU A 335 21.58 6.04 -2.57
CA LEU A 335 20.66 4.94 -2.27
C LEU A 335 20.82 4.37 -0.85
N SER A 336 22.00 4.48 -0.23
CA SER A 336 22.22 4.08 1.16
C SER A 336 21.57 5.09 2.12
N ASP A 337 21.76 6.39 1.86
CA ASP A 337 21.17 7.48 2.64
C ASP A 337 19.63 7.46 2.56
N VAL A 338 19.08 7.25 1.36
CA VAL A 338 17.63 7.03 1.16
C VAL A 338 17.14 5.76 1.88
N ARG A 339 17.95 4.70 1.94
CA ARG A 339 17.61 3.47 2.66
C ARG A 339 17.64 3.66 4.18
N GLU A 340 18.58 4.43 4.72
CA GLU A 340 18.69 4.71 6.15
C GLU A 340 17.61 5.70 6.62
N THR A 341 17.34 6.76 5.86
CA THR A 341 16.21 7.66 6.13
C THR A 341 14.87 6.93 6.04
N ASN A 342 14.67 6.01 5.09
CA ASN A 342 13.46 5.18 5.06
C ASN A 342 13.35 4.23 6.27
N LYS A 343 14.47 3.64 6.74
CA LYS A 343 14.49 2.87 8.00
C LYS A 343 14.11 3.73 9.20
N SER A 344 14.62 4.96 9.30
CA SER A 344 14.34 5.85 10.44
C SER A 344 12.89 6.33 10.42
N LEU A 345 12.33 6.66 9.25
CA LEU A 345 10.91 6.95 9.05
C LEU A 345 10.02 5.73 9.38
N SER A 346 10.42 4.52 9.00
CA SER A 346 9.70 3.28 9.36
C SER A 346 9.70 3.01 10.87
N GLN A 347 10.80 3.34 11.57
CA GLN A 347 10.83 3.33 13.04
C GLN A 347 9.99 4.44 13.67
N GLN A 348 9.88 5.62 13.05
CA GLN A 348 9.00 6.68 13.52
C GLN A 348 7.52 6.31 13.32
N LEU A 349 7.18 5.68 12.19
CA LEU A 349 5.84 5.19 11.87
C LEU A 349 5.39 4.13 12.88
N SER A 350 6.17 3.08 13.12
CA SER A 350 5.83 2.06 14.13
C SER A 350 5.77 2.60 15.58
N LYS A 351 6.55 3.64 15.90
CA LYS A 351 6.43 4.41 17.16
C LYS A 351 5.20 5.33 17.22
N ALA A 352 4.59 5.67 16.08
CA ALA A 352 3.33 6.41 15.99
C ALA A 352 2.12 5.46 16.00
N GLU A 353 2.19 4.35 15.27
CA GLU A 353 1.17 3.27 15.25
C GLU A 353 0.98 2.66 16.65
N SER A 354 2.06 2.32 17.35
CA SER A 354 1.97 1.80 18.73
C SER A 354 1.33 2.80 19.71
N LYS A 355 1.53 4.11 19.52
CA LYS A 355 0.85 5.17 20.29
C LYS A 355 -0.61 5.36 19.87
N ALA A 356 -0.93 5.24 18.58
CA ALA A 356 -2.30 5.26 18.11
C ALA A 356 -3.09 4.08 18.70
N ASN A 357 -2.50 2.89 18.71
CA ASN A 357 -3.08 1.69 19.30
C ASN A 357 -3.25 1.82 20.82
N SER A 358 -2.33 2.45 21.55
CA SER A 358 -2.52 2.68 23.00
C SER A 358 -3.67 3.66 23.26
N LEU A 359 -3.72 4.79 22.53
CA LEU A 359 -4.79 5.77 22.63
C LEU A 359 -6.15 5.22 22.19
N GLU A 360 -6.21 4.32 21.21
CA GLU A 360 -7.46 3.66 20.82
C GLU A 360 -7.96 2.67 21.89
N ASN A 361 -7.05 1.95 22.54
CA ASN A 361 -7.38 1.10 23.70
C ASN A 361 -7.88 1.93 24.89
N GLU A 362 -7.21 3.02 25.25
CA GLU A 362 -7.67 3.97 26.27
C GLU A 362 -9.06 4.53 25.94
N LEU A 363 -9.27 4.92 24.67
CA LEU A 363 -10.55 5.43 24.18
C LEU A 363 -11.66 4.35 24.16
N HIS A 364 -11.31 3.06 24.00
CA HIS A 364 -12.25 1.96 24.19
C HIS A 364 -12.64 1.79 25.67
N GLN A 365 -11.67 1.81 26.59
CA GLN A 365 -11.90 1.73 28.02
C GLN A 365 -12.77 2.90 28.52
N LEU A 366 -12.49 4.13 28.07
CA LEU A 366 -13.29 5.32 28.38
C LEU A 366 -14.71 5.23 27.81
N LYS A 367 -14.89 4.71 26.58
CA LYS A 367 -16.22 4.42 26.02
C LYS A 367 -16.98 3.39 26.84
N GLN A 368 -16.31 2.35 27.35
CA GLN A 368 -16.94 1.36 28.21
C GLN A 368 -17.36 1.95 29.57
N MET A 369 -16.45 2.63 30.28
CA MET A 369 -16.80 3.31 31.53
C MET A 369 -17.94 4.32 31.34
N LEU A 370 -17.98 5.05 30.22
CA LEU A 370 -19.08 5.97 29.92
C LEU A 370 -20.42 5.24 29.77
N ARG A 371 -20.45 4.06 29.10
CA ARG A 371 -21.66 3.22 29.03
C ARG A 371 -22.09 2.75 30.41
N GLU A 372 -21.16 2.26 31.23
CA GLU A 372 -21.44 1.79 32.60
C GLU A 372 -21.99 2.90 33.50
N LYS A 373 -21.41 4.11 33.43
CA LYS A 373 -21.94 5.29 34.13
C LYS A 373 -23.30 5.75 33.58
N THR A 374 -23.55 5.60 32.28
CA THR A 374 -24.85 5.93 31.66
C THR A 374 -25.94 4.96 32.14
N LEU A 375 -25.65 3.65 32.18
CA LEU A 375 -26.56 2.64 32.71
C LEU A 375 -26.85 2.84 34.20
N LEU A 376 -25.85 3.22 35.00
CA LEU A 376 -26.04 3.56 36.42
C LEU A 376 -26.91 4.82 36.60
N LEU A 377 -26.75 5.82 35.72
CA LEU A 377 -27.60 7.02 35.72
C LEU A 377 -29.05 6.68 35.30
N GLU A 378 -29.24 5.80 34.33
CA GLU A 378 -30.58 5.30 33.99
C GLU A 378 -31.25 4.52 35.13
N VAL A 379 -30.50 3.70 35.87
CA VAL A 379 -31.03 2.94 37.02
C VAL A 379 -31.42 3.91 38.14
N THR A 380 -30.52 4.80 38.55
CA THR A 380 -30.82 5.79 39.60
C THR A 380 -31.94 6.76 39.22
N GLN A 381 -32.10 7.10 37.95
CA GLN A 381 -33.24 7.87 37.45
C GLN A 381 -34.57 7.09 37.52
N LYS A 382 -34.54 5.77 37.26
CA LYS A 382 -35.71 4.89 37.42
C LYS A 382 -36.09 4.75 38.91
N GLU A 383 -35.11 4.50 39.78
CA GLU A 383 -35.28 4.45 41.24
C GLU A 383 -35.85 5.75 41.80
N LEU A 384 -35.33 6.91 41.37
CA LEU A 384 -35.86 8.23 41.72
C LEU A 384 -37.33 8.39 41.29
N SER A 385 -37.69 7.94 40.08
CA SER A 385 -39.07 8.00 39.60
C SER A 385 -40.02 7.08 40.39
N GLN A 386 -39.55 5.90 40.80
CA GLN A 386 -40.29 4.96 41.63
C GLN A 386 -40.50 5.52 43.06
N ALA A 387 -39.45 6.06 43.67
CA ALA A 387 -39.54 6.73 44.97
C ALA A 387 -40.49 7.94 44.94
N GLN A 388 -40.52 8.70 43.83
CA GLN A 388 -41.49 9.78 43.65
C GLN A 388 -42.94 9.30 43.49
N CYS A 389 -43.18 8.09 42.97
CA CYS A 389 -44.51 7.48 42.96
C CYS A 389 -44.91 7.03 44.36
N GLN A 390 -44.03 6.29 45.06
CA GLN A 390 -44.26 5.85 46.44
C GLN A 390 -44.51 7.02 47.40
N ALA A 391 -43.77 8.13 47.25
CA ALA A 391 -44.01 9.34 48.05
C ALA A 391 -45.41 9.93 47.83
N LYS A 392 -45.93 9.93 46.59
CA LYS A 392 -47.30 10.39 46.26
C LYS A 392 -48.36 9.43 46.81
N GLU A 393 -48.10 8.13 46.80
CA GLU A 393 -48.97 7.11 47.41
C GLU A 393 -49.06 7.31 48.93
N CYS A 394 -47.93 7.51 49.60
CA CYS A 394 -47.88 7.84 51.02
C CYS A 394 -48.58 9.17 51.34
N ASP A 395 -48.42 10.21 50.52
CA ASP A 395 -49.13 11.48 50.71
C ASP A 395 -50.64 11.36 50.50
N HIS A 396 -51.08 10.53 49.56
CA HIS A 396 -52.50 10.26 49.36
C HIS A 396 -53.10 9.48 50.54
N ALA A 397 -52.41 8.45 51.05
CA ALA A 397 -52.80 7.72 52.25
C ALA A 397 -52.88 8.66 53.48
N ARG A 398 -51.87 9.51 53.68
CA ARG A 398 -51.82 10.53 54.74
C ARG A 398 -52.96 11.56 54.63
N GLN A 399 -53.42 11.88 53.43
CA GLN A 399 -54.59 12.75 53.25
C GLN A 399 -55.89 12.00 53.58
N LEU A 400 -56.03 10.73 53.20
CA LEU A 400 -57.17 9.89 53.59
C LEU A 400 -57.29 9.78 55.12
N GLU A 401 -56.16 9.58 55.81
CA GLU A 401 -56.11 9.58 57.28
C GLU A 401 -56.55 10.92 57.88
N LYS A 402 -56.07 12.06 57.35
CA LYS A 402 -56.53 13.40 57.78
C LYS A 402 -58.04 13.58 57.60
N ASP A 403 -58.58 13.17 56.46
CA ASP A 403 -60.01 13.27 56.18
C ASP A 403 -60.84 12.35 57.11
N GLN A 404 -60.25 11.25 57.57
CA GLN A 404 -60.85 10.34 58.54
C GLN A 404 -60.76 10.89 59.97
N VAL A 405 -59.62 11.47 60.37
CA VAL A 405 -59.44 12.18 61.64
C VAL A 405 -60.40 13.37 61.75
N SER A 406 -60.56 14.16 60.68
CA SER A 406 -61.54 15.25 60.59
C SER A 406 -62.97 14.78 60.86
N LYS A 407 -63.38 13.64 60.26
CA LYS A 407 -64.69 13.01 60.54
C LYS A 407 -64.83 12.52 61.98
N PHE A 408 -63.73 12.14 62.65
CA PHE A 408 -63.75 11.79 64.07
C PHE A 408 -63.82 13.03 64.98
N ILE A 409 -63.14 14.12 64.63
CA ILE A 409 -63.23 15.40 65.35
C ILE A 409 -64.67 15.93 65.33
N ILE A 410 -65.31 16.00 64.15
CA ILE A 410 -66.71 16.45 64.02
C ILE A 410 -67.68 15.57 64.85
N LYS A 411 -67.42 14.26 64.93
CA LYS A 411 -68.17 13.33 65.80
C LYS A 411 -67.91 13.59 67.29
N GLN A 412 -66.67 13.88 67.67
CA GLN A 412 -66.31 14.21 69.04
C GLN A 412 -66.96 15.54 69.47
N GLU A 413 -66.90 16.57 68.63
CA GLU A 413 -67.53 17.87 68.85
C GLU A 413 -69.05 17.74 69.03
N SER A 414 -69.74 17.03 68.14
CA SER A 414 -71.20 16.79 68.27
C SER A 414 -71.57 15.93 69.49
N MET A 415 -70.73 14.98 69.90
CA MET A 415 -70.89 14.24 71.17
C MET A 415 -70.72 15.16 72.39
N GLN A 416 -69.75 16.08 72.34
CA GLN A 416 -69.38 16.98 73.42
C GLN A 416 -70.41 18.12 73.59
N GLU A 417 -70.97 18.63 72.48
CA GLU A 417 -72.13 19.53 72.49
C GLU A 417 -73.36 18.85 73.10
N ARG A 418 -73.67 17.61 72.69
CA ARG A 418 -74.78 16.84 73.26
C ARG A 418 -74.58 16.53 74.76
N LEU A 419 -73.34 16.32 75.19
CA LEU A 419 -72.99 16.16 76.60
C LEU A 419 -73.21 17.46 77.39
N ALA A 420 -72.87 18.62 76.82
CA ALA A 420 -73.16 19.92 77.42
C ALA A 420 -74.67 20.20 77.52
N GLN A 421 -75.46 19.84 76.51
CA GLN A 421 -76.93 19.90 76.55
C GLN A 421 -77.49 19.08 77.73
N LEU A 422 -77.09 17.80 77.84
CA LEU A 422 -77.49 16.92 78.94
C LEU A 422 -77.03 17.44 80.33
N GLN A 423 -75.88 18.11 80.41
CA GLN A 423 -75.44 18.78 81.63
C GLN A 423 -76.34 19.96 82.00
N SER A 424 -76.76 20.80 81.03
CA SER A 424 -77.70 21.89 81.29
C SER A 424 -79.10 21.40 81.71
N GLU A 425 -79.58 20.30 81.12
CA GLU A 425 -80.82 19.63 81.54
C GLU A 425 -80.70 19.09 82.97
N ASN A 426 -79.55 18.51 83.34
CA ASN A 426 -79.31 18.01 84.69
C ASN A 426 -79.30 19.15 85.73
N ILE A 427 -78.76 20.32 85.39
CA ILE A 427 -78.80 21.52 86.25
C ILE A 427 -80.25 22.02 86.40
N LEU A 428 -81.02 22.09 85.32
CA LEU A 428 -82.43 22.49 85.37
C LEU A 428 -83.29 21.53 86.23
N LEU A 429 -83.08 20.22 86.10
CA LEU A 429 -83.77 19.20 86.90
C LEU A 429 -83.39 19.27 88.38
N ARG A 430 -82.13 19.61 88.71
CA ARG A 430 -81.71 19.87 90.10
C ARG A 430 -82.42 21.11 90.68
N GLN A 431 -82.50 22.19 89.91
CA GLN A 431 -83.20 23.42 90.33
C GLN A 431 -84.69 23.14 90.62
N GLN A 432 -85.35 22.35 89.77
CA GLN A 432 -86.75 21.95 89.97
C GLN A 432 -86.94 21.05 91.21
N LEU A 433 -85.99 20.16 91.50
CA LEU A 433 -85.97 19.35 92.72
C LEU A 433 -85.81 20.23 93.98
N GLU A 434 -84.90 21.19 93.95
CA GLU A 434 -84.65 22.13 95.04
C GLU A 434 -85.87 23.03 95.31
N ASP A 435 -86.53 23.54 94.28
CA ASP A 435 -87.79 24.28 94.40
C ASP A 435 -88.93 23.43 95.00
N MET A 436 -88.99 22.14 94.68
CA MET A 436 -89.97 21.22 95.26
C MET A 436 -89.65 20.88 96.72
N GLN A 437 -88.37 20.74 97.06
CA GLN A 437 -87.90 20.51 98.43
C GLN A 437 -88.14 21.73 99.33
N ASN A 438 -87.89 22.95 98.83
CA ASN A 438 -88.23 24.21 99.50
C ASN A 438 -89.73 24.36 99.76
N LYS A 439 -90.59 23.95 98.81
CA LYS A 439 -92.06 23.88 99.03
C LYS A 439 -92.47 22.83 100.08
N GLY A 440 -91.67 21.78 100.27
CA GLY A 440 -91.83 20.82 101.37
C GLY A 440 -91.55 21.46 102.73
N ILE A 441 -90.39 22.09 102.88
CA ILE A 441 -89.94 22.76 104.12
C ILE A 441 -90.94 23.83 104.59
N ILE A 442 -91.57 24.57 103.67
CA ILE A 442 -92.61 25.55 104.00
C ILE A 442 -93.85 24.87 104.61
N LYS A 443 -94.27 23.71 104.10
CA LYS A 443 -95.41 22.96 104.67
C LYS A 443 -95.08 22.35 106.03
N GLU A 444 -93.84 21.87 106.20
CA GLU A 444 -93.35 21.31 107.46
C GLU A 444 -93.33 22.35 108.58
N LYS A 445 -92.91 23.60 108.30
CA LYS A 445 -93.02 24.72 109.25
C LYS A 445 -94.47 24.99 109.71
N VAL A 446 -95.43 24.96 108.78
CA VAL A 446 -96.86 25.15 109.12
C VAL A 446 -97.41 24.01 109.99
N VAL A 447 -96.89 22.78 109.86
CA VAL A 447 -97.24 21.67 110.76
C VAL A 447 -96.67 21.90 112.16
N ASN A 448 -95.41 22.35 112.27
CA ASN A 448 -94.77 22.62 113.56
C ASN A 448 -95.46 23.78 114.32
N ASP A 449 -95.82 24.87 113.63
CA ASP A 449 -96.58 26.00 114.20
C ASP A 449 -97.97 25.60 114.77
N VAL A 450 -98.52 24.47 114.33
CA VAL A 450 -99.76 23.89 114.87
C VAL A 450 -99.46 22.93 116.04
N GLN A 451 -98.40 22.13 115.92
CA GLN A 451 -97.96 21.17 116.95
C GLN A 451 -97.64 21.88 118.28
N ASP A 452 -96.91 22.99 118.23
CA ASP A 452 -96.51 23.73 119.45
C ASP A 452 -97.70 24.39 120.16
N ARG A 453 -98.73 24.81 119.42
CA ARG A 453 -99.98 25.34 120.01
C ARG A 453 -100.74 24.27 120.82
N PHE A 454 -100.71 23.01 120.38
CA PHE A 454 -101.31 21.92 121.14
C PHE A 454 -100.52 21.62 122.43
N ASN A 455 -99.19 21.62 122.37
CA ASN A 455 -98.33 21.44 123.55
C ASN A 455 -98.59 22.52 124.61
N ASP A 456 -98.73 23.77 124.19
CA ASP A 456 -98.94 24.93 125.07
C ASP A 456 -100.32 24.96 125.75
N ILE A 457 -101.34 24.31 125.15
CA ILE A 457 -102.64 24.07 125.78
C ILE A 457 -102.55 22.91 126.79
N PHE A 458 -101.86 21.83 126.43
CA PHE A 458 -101.74 20.63 127.27
C PHE A 458 -101.03 20.91 128.60
N ASN A 459 -100.01 21.76 128.58
CA ASN A 459 -99.27 22.16 129.78
C ASN A 459 -100.10 23.02 130.76
N LYS A 460 -101.03 23.85 130.25
CA LYS A 460 -101.90 24.68 131.10
C LYS A 460 -102.93 23.84 131.87
N LEU A 461 -103.53 22.84 131.23
CA LEU A 461 -104.49 21.92 131.86
C LEU A 461 -103.85 21.07 132.97
N ARG A 462 -102.58 20.70 132.83
CA ARG A 462 -101.80 20.02 133.89
C ARG A 462 -101.66 20.91 135.13
N ALA A 463 -101.22 22.16 134.93
CA ALA A 463 -100.96 23.10 136.02
C ALA A 463 -102.20 23.50 136.85
N ASP A 464 -103.41 23.50 136.25
CA ASP A 464 -104.64 23.75 137.01
C ASP A 464 -105.16 22.50 137.76
N THR A 465 -104.85 21.30 137.27
CA THR A 465 -105.16 20.05 137.98
C THR A 465 -104.32 19.92 139.25
N GLU A 466 -103.04 20.28 139.20
CA GLU A 466 -102.11 20.20 140.33
C GLU A 466 -102.45 21.20 141.45
N LYS A 467 -103.09 22.34 141.15
CA LYS A 467 -103.60 23.30 142.16
C LYS A 467 -104.77 22.76 142.98
N GLN A 468 -105.65 21.94 142.39
CA GLN A 468 -106.79 21.34 143.09
C GLN A 468 -106.35 20.35 144.17
N VAL A 469 -105.24 19.62 143.94
CA VAL A 469 -104.67 18.68 144.91
C VAL A 469 -104.28 19.41 146.21
N TYR A 470 -103.58 20.54 146.10
CA TYR A 470 -103.07 21.29 147.26
C TYR A 470 -104.17 21.79 148.21
N LEU A 471 -105.31 22.24 147.68
CA LEU A 471 -106.44 22.74 148.49
C LEU A 471 -107.23 21.64 149.22
N MET A 472 -107.24 20.41 148.69
CA MET A 472 -107.89 19.27 149.34
C MET A 472 -107.07 18.72 150.53
N GLU A 473 -105.75 18.70 150.41
CA GLU A 473 -104.86 18.16 151.45
C GLU A 473 -104.76 19.03 152.71
N GLU A 474 -104.91 20.35 152.59
CA GLU A 474 -105.08 21.27 153.72
C GLU A 474 -106.35 20.93 154.53
N ARG A 475 -107.49 20.90 153.84
CA ARG A 475 -108.82 20.88 154.48
C ARG A 475 -109.10 19.60 155.29
N ASN A 476 -108.51 18.48 154.91
CA ASN A 476 -108.70 17.21 155.61
C ASN A 476 -107.78 17.04 156.83
N LYS A 477 -106.65 17.78 156.90
CA LYS A 477 -105.76 17.79 158.08
C LYS A 477 -106.42 18.48 159.27
N GLU A 478 -107.26 19.49 159.03
CA GLU A 478 -108.02 20.16 160.11
C GLU A 478 -109.10 19.26 160.74
N LEU A 479 -109.71 18.37 159.94
CA LEU A 479 -110.74 17.42 160.42
C LEU A 479 -110.17 16.37 161.38
N ASN A 480 -108.96 15.86 161.12
CA ASN A 480 -108.28 14.90 161.99
C ASN A 480 -108.01 15.44 163.40
N ALA A 481 -107.94 16.76 163.60
CA ALA A 481 -107.62 17.37 164.90
C ALA A 481 -108.80 17.53 165.85
N LYS A 482 -110.06 17.31 165.41
CA LYS A 482 -111.27 17.58 166.21
C LYS A 482 -112.00 16.32 166.69
N CYS A 483 -111.88 15.20 165.98
CA CYS A 483 -112.53 13.93 166.38
C CYS A 483 -111.75 13.15 167.44
N THR A 484 -110.41 13.27 167.48
CA THR A 484 -109.57 12.76 168.59
C THR A 484 -109.85 13.47 169.92
N ASP A 485 -110.50 14.63 169.86
CA ASP A 485 -110.52 15.65 170.92
C ASP A 485 -111.91 15.81 171.59
N LEU A 486 -112.86 14.92 171.25
CA LEU A 486 -114.10 14.62 171.99
C LEU A 486 -114.27 13.10 172.32
N ARG A 487 -113.21 12.29 172.40
CA ARG A 487 -112.29 12.23 173.56
C ARG A 487 -113.00 12.08 174.90
N GLU A 488 -113.04 10.84 175.41
CA GLU A 488 -112.78 10.48 176.82
C GLU A 488 -113.67 11.07 177.94
N GLN A 489 -114.62 11.97 177.66
CA GLN A 489 -115.41 12.68 178.71
C GLN A 489 -116.87 12.24 178.80
N VAL A 490 -117.51 11.76 177.73
CA VAL A 490 -118.86 11.14 177.85
C VAL A 490 -118.78 9.72 178.46
N PHE A 491 -117.58 9.13 178.50
CA PHE A 491 -117.25 7.96 179.32
C PHE A 491 -117.41 8.22 180.85
N LYS A 492 -117.67 9.47 181.25
CA LYS A 492 -118.06 9.87 182.63
C LYS A 492 -119.54 10.22 182.80
N TYR A 493 -120.37 10.00 181.78
CA TYR A 493 -121.84 9.94 181.91
C TYR A 493 -122.42 8.51 181.75
N GLU A 494 -121.53 7.52 181.67
CA GLU A 494 -121.77 6.12 182.06
C GLU A 494 -122.40 6.00 183.47
N THR A 495 -122.08 6.95 184.35
CA THR A 495 -121.93 6.67 185.79
C THR A 495 -123.20 6.82 186.63
N ASP A 496 -124.15 7.70 186.26
CA ASP A 496 -125.09 8.27 187.23
C ASP A 496 -126.57 7.89 187.04
N LYS A 497 -126.97 7.26 185.91
CA LYS A 497 -128.40 7.13 185.57
C LYS A 497 -128.80 5.92 184.69
N VAL A 498 -128.38 4.67 184.92
CA VAL A 498 -128.17 3.94 186.20
C VAL A 498 -129.32 4.18 187.18
N GLU A 499 -129.19 5.13 188.11
CA GLU A 499 -130.23 5.48 189.07
C GLU A 499 -131.48 6.09 188.40
N ARG A 500 -132.67 5.89 189.00
CA ARG A 500 -133.97 6.44 188.52
C ARG A 500 -134.19 6.21 187.01
N GLU A 501 -134.15 4.97 186.50
CA GLU A 501 -134.62 3.70 187.10
C GLU A 501 -136.13 3.74 187.37
N GLY A 502 -136.90 3.69 186.27
CA GLY A 502 -138.36 3.61 186.33
C GLY A 502 -139.06 4.93 186.66
N VAL A 503 -140.02 4.87 187.60
CA VAL A 503 -141.00 5.91 187.98
C VAL A 503 -141.95 6.38 186.86
N VAL A 504 -141.49 6.55 185.62
CA VAL A 504 -142.27 7.18 184.52
C VAL A 504 -142.60 6.21 183.37
N ARG A 505 -142.44 4.88 183.57
CA ARG A 505 -143.14 3.85 182.77
C ARG A 505 -144.64 3.76 183.13
N GLN A 506 -145.24 4.90 183.49
CA GLN A 506 -146.37 4.99 184.41
C GLN A 506 -146.99 6.39 184.52
N LEU A 507 -146.18 7.46 184.42
CA LEU A 507 -146.55 8.81 184.90
C LEU A 507 -146.17 9.95 183.95
N GLN A 508 -146.23 9.72 182.64
CA GLN A 508 -146.88 10.68 181.74
C GLN A 508 -147.18 9.96 180.41
N GLN A 509 -148.23 9.12 180.36
CA GLN A 509 -149.65 9.54 180.16
C GLN A 509 -149.78 9.86 178.64
N GLU A 510 -150.77 9.43 177.88
CA GLU A 510 -152.19 9.74 178.08
C GLU A 510 -152.41 11.25 178.39
N LEU A 511 -151.38 12.09 178.18
CA LEU A 511 -151.30 13.50 178.56
C LEU A 511 -151.60 14.38 177.37
N ALA A 512 -151.28 13.95 176.14
CA ALA A 512 -151.61 14.71 174.92
C ALA A 512 -152.95 14.25 174.32
N ASP A 513 -153.27 12.94 174.37
CA ASP A 513 -154.61 12.43 174.03
C ASP A 513 -155.67 12.92 175.04
N ALA A 514 -155.26 13.16 176.31
CA ALA A 514 -156.11 13.78 177.34
C ALA A 514 -155.69 15.20 177.79
N LEU A 515 -154.82 15.88 177.03
CA LEU A 515 -154.80 17.34 176.84
C LEU A 515 -154.99 17.72 175.33
N LYS A 516 -155.75 16.90 174.57
CA LYS A 516 -157.23 16.94 174.41
C LYS A 516 -157.81 18.09 173.60
N LYS A 517 -156.94 18.96 173.08
CA LYS A 517 -157.04 20.42 173.28
C LYS A 517 -157.27 20.77 174.76
N GLN A 518 -156.19 20.79 175.55
CA GLN A 518 -156.17 21.46 176.85
C GLN A 518 -154.79 22.12 177.10
N SER A 519 -154.68 23.45 177.21
CA SER A 519 -155.80 24.38 177.14
C SER A 519 -156.32 24.56 175.70
N MET A 520 -155.58 25.27 174.83
CA MET A 520 -156.05 25.59 173.46
C MET A 520 -154.95 25.73 172.41
N SER A 521 -153.67 25.93 172.81
CA SER A 521 -152.55 26.23 171.89
C SER A 521 -151.23 25.52 172.27
N GLU A 522 -151.30 24.60 173.23
CA GLU A 522 -150.15 24.06 174.00
C GLU A 522 -150.14 22.54 174.27
N ALA A 523 -150.98 21.59 173.78
CA ALA A 523 -152.23 21.59 172.99
C ALA A 523 -152.23 22.27 171.60
N SER A 524 -151.44 21.85 170.61
CA SER A 524 -151.28 20.45 170.18
C SER A 524 -149.85 19.90 170.32
N LEU A 525 -149.22 20.17 171.45
CA LEU A 525 -147.81 19.89 171.78
C LEU A 525 -147.56 18.42 172.20
N GLU A 526 -146.27 18.06 172.25
CA GLU A 526 -145.68 17.08 173.20
C GLU A 526 -146.00 15.56 173.08
N VAL A 527 -145.51 14.93 172.01
CA VAL A 527 -144.96 13.54 172.00
C VAL A 527 -143.79 13.51 171.00
N THR A 528 -142.52 13.58 171.41
CA THR A 528 -141.65 12.56 172.05
C THR A 528 -141.00 11.57 171.07
N THR A 529 -139.68 11.70 171.00
CA THR A 529 -138.73 10.90 170.21
C THR A 529 -138.64 9.44 170.63
N ARG A 530 -138.60 8.53 169.63
CA ARG A 530 -137.66 7.39 169.46
C ARG A 530 -138.25 6.36 168.47
N TYR A 531 -137.46 5.91 167.49
CA TYR A 531 -136.93 4.53 167.48
C TYR A 531 -135.86 4.33 166.38
N ARG A 532 -135.02 3.32 166.65
CA ARG A 532 -134.24 2.40 165.79
C ARG A 532 -134.42 2.50 164.26
N SER A 533 -133.41 2.31 163.39
CA SER A 533 -132.23 1.40 163.37
C SER A 533 -132.53 -0.08 163.10
N ASP A 534 -132.24 -0.56 161.88
CA ASP A 534 -131.94 -1.97 161.52
C ASP A 534 -131.39 -2.03 160.06
N LEU A 535 -130.53 -3.02 159.75
CA LEU A 535 -130.09 -3.52 158.40
C LEU A 535 -129.37 -2.55 157.41
N GLU A 536 -128.20 -2.82 156.80
CA GLU A 536 -127.18 -3.90 156.87
C GLU A 536 -127.18 -5.08 155.84
N GLU A 537 -127.81 -5.00 154.65
CA GLU A 537 -127.69 -6.05 153.59
C GLU A 537 -127.47 -5.54 152.13
N ASP A 538 -127.08 -6.47 151.24
CA ASP A 538 -126.80 -6.38 149.77
C ASP A 538 -125.61 -5.52 149.27
N LYS A 539 -124.50 -6.00 148.65
CA LYS A 539 -123.98 -7.31 148.13
C LYS A 539 -124.20 -7.67 146.63
N LEU A 540 -123.07 -7.78 145.89
CA LEU A 540 -122.77 -8.48 144.61
C LEU A 540 -123.85 -8.63 143.50
N ARG A 541 -123.50 -8.23 142.26
CA ARG A 541 -123.80 -8.98 141.01
C ARG A 541 -123.10 -8.45 139.73
N LEU A 542 -122.59 -9.38 138.90
CA LEU A 542 -122.29 -9.31 137.44
C LEU A 542 -121.29 -8.21 136.94
N GLN A 543 -120.20 -8.46 136.22
CA GLN A 543 -119.55 -9.66 135.63
C GLN A 543 -120.25 -10.36 134.44
N LYS A 544 -120.05 -9.88 133.19
CA LYS A 544 -120.05 -10.70 131.95
C LYS A 544 -119.64 -9.99 130.63
N GLU A 545 -119.31 -10.81 129.64
CA GLU A 545 -119.30 -10.62 128.15
C GLU A 545 -118.00 -10.25 127.40
N LEU A 546 -117.77 -10.98 126.29
CA LEU A 546 -116.54 -11.12 125.46
C LEU A 546 -116.86 -11.99 124.22
N GLU A 547 -116.64 -11.56 122.96
CA GLU A 547 -116.36 -12.39 121.73
C GLU A 547 -116.30 -11.56 120.39
N ASN A 548 -115.86 -12.20 119.28
CA ASN A 548 -116.13 -11.93 117.82
C ASN A 548 -115.01 -11.49 116.79
N VAL A 549 -113.90 -12.27 116.66
CA VAL A 549 -113.53 -13.18 115.49
C VAL A 549 -113.14 -12.77 114.00
N LYS A 550 -111.87 -13.06 113.57
CA LYS A 550 -111.20 -13.85 112.42
C LYS A 550 -111.57 -13.76 110.88
N THR A 551 -110.91 -14.37 109.83
CA THR A 551 -109.55 -14.30 109.09
C THR A 551 -109.49 -15.11 107.71
N LYS A 552 -108.59 -14.86 106.68
CA LYS A 552 -108.06 -15.79 105.55
C LYS A 552 -107.16 -15.20 104.37
N VAL A 553 -106.48 -16.01 103.49
CA VAL A 553 -105.35 -15.68 102.51
C VAL A 553 -105.06 -16.69 101.29
N ARG A 554 -104.35 -16.28 100.16
CA ARG A 554 -103.56 -17.02 99.04
C ARG A 554 -104.26 -17.53 97.71
N ASN A 555 -103.68 -17.97 96.54
CA ASN A 555 -102.30 -18.35 95.98
C ASN A 555 -102.01 -18.11 94.41
N THR A 556 -101.22 -18.94 93.63
CA THR A 556 -100.50 -18.65 92.31
C THR A 556 -100.12 -19.84 91.30
N ALA A 557 -99.79 -19.61 89.98
CA ALA A 557 -98.70 -20.23 89.07
C ALA A 557 -98.94 -20.83 87.59
N LEU A 558 -97.90 -20.80 86.68
CA LEU A 558 -97.53 -21.66 85.45
C LEU A 558 -98.27 -21.55 84.05
N ASP A 559 -97.82 -21.93 82.79
CA ASP A 559 -96.55 -22.46 82.10
C ASP A 559 -96.39 -22.15 80.51
N ASN A 560 -95.95 -23.08 79.59
CA ASN A 560 -95.30 -22.86 78.23
C ASN A 560 -95.94 -23.40 76.88
N LYS A 561 -95.58 -22.78 75.71
CA LYS A 561 -95.00 -23.34 74.42
C LYS A 561 -95.66 -23.12 73.00
N GLU A 562 -94.86 -22.55 72.06
CA GLU A 562 -94.78 -22.65 70.55
C GLU A 562 -95.87 -22.19 69.49
N ARG A 563 -95.46 -21.22 68.63
CA ARG A 563 -95.74 -20.96 67.16
C ARG A 563 -97.02 -20.22 66.66
N GLU A 564 -96.88 -19.71 65.41
CA GLU A 564 -97.83 -19.06 64.44
C GLU A 564 -98.34 -17.60 64.62
N VAL A 565 -97.60 -16.65 64.00
CA VAL A 565 -97.98 -15.79 62.85
C VAL A 565 -99.43 -15.21 62.73
N THR A 566 -99.57 -13.89 62.99
CA THR A 566 -100.61 -12.92 62.48
C THR A 566 -102.10 -13.18 62.83
N ALA A 567 -102.98 -12.21 63.12
CA ALA A 567 -102.99 -10.76 62.83
C ALA A 567 -103.80 -9.93 63.88
N SER A 568 -104.03 -8.64 63.56
CA SER A 568 -105.00 -7.67 64.11
C SER A 568 -106.20 -8.21 64.95
N SER A 569 -106.74 -7.49 65.95
CA SER A 569 -106.83 -6.03 66.05
C SER A 569 -106.96 -5.49 67.49
N GLN A 570 -106.36 -4.32 67.68
CA GLN A 570 -106.78 -3.24 68.58
C GLN A 570 -108.31 -3.01 68.64
N LYS A 571 -108.86 -2.66 69.81
CA LYS A 571 -109.57 -1.38 70.12
C LYS A 571 -110.26 -1.43 71.49
N LEU A 572 -109.86 -0.57 72.45
CA LEU A 572 -110.60 0.63 72.92
C LEU A 572 -111.68 0.27 73.99
N GLN A 573 -112.37 1.18 74.69
CA GLN A 573 -112.55 2.63 74.53
C GLN A 573 -112.83 3.32 75.90
N ASP A 574 -112.89 4.67 75.89
CA ASP A 574 -113.63 5.56 76.81
C ASP A 574 -112.99 5.89 78.19
N LEU A 575 -113.19 7.04 78.87
CA LEU A 575 -113.61 8.44 78.56
C LEU A 575 -113.27 9.31 79.83
N LEU A 576 -113.32 10.66 79.93
CA LEU A 576 -113.60 11.82 79.04
C LEU A 576 -112.94 13.10 79.64
N LEU A 577 -112.86 14.19 78.85
CA LEU A 577 -112.78 15.63 79.27
C LEU A 577 -111.52 16.13 80.06
N ALA A 578 -111.07 17.39 79.93
CA ALA A 578 -111.29 18.42 78.89
C ALA A 578 -110.31 19.61 78.98
N SER A 579 -109.94 20.17 77.82
CA SER A 579 -109.60 21.60 77.58
C SER A 579 -108.33 22.19 78.29
N SER A 580 -107.68 23.27 77.82
CA SER A 580 -108.03 24.23 76.75
C SER A 580 -106.79 24.89 76.09
N GLY A 581 -106.95 25.33 74.83
CA GLY A 581 -106.31 26.53 74.21
C GLY A 581 -104.80 26.54 73.89
N THR A 582 -104.32 27.23 72.85
CA THR A 582 -105.02 27.92 71.73
C THR A 582 -104.04 28.26 70.59
N ASN A 583 -104.53 28.27 69.34
CA ASN A 583 -104.03 29.01 68.16
C ASN A 583 -102.66 28.58 67.56
N THR A 584 -102.45 28.50 66.23
CA THR A 584 -103.24 28.85 65.01
C THR A 584 -102.49 28.26 63.78
N THR A 585 -103.00 27.98 62.56
CA THR A 585 -104.30 27.70 61.88
C THR A 585 -103.96 27.48 60.38
N ILE A 586 -104.71 26.80 59.49
CA ILE A 586 -105.67 25.68 59.50
C ILE A 586 -105.69 25.18 58.01
N LYS A 587 -105.46 23.90 57.69
CA LYS A 587 -106.46 22.84 57.38
C LYS A 587 -107.59 23.21 56.38
N GLN A 588 -107.83 22.29 55.42
CA GLN A 588 -109.12 21.93 54.77
C GLN A 588 -110.09 23.01 54.29
N LEU A 589 -110.51 22.93 53.01
CA LEU A 589 -111.82 22.35 52.65
C LEU A 589 -111.95 22.07 51.15
N GLU A 590 -112.78 21.09 50.80
CA GLU A 590 -113.40 20.91 49.49
C GLU A 590 -114.87 21.34 49.63
N GLU A 591 -115.47 21.97 48.61
CA GLU A 591 -116.88 21.73 48.24
C GLU A 591 -117.14 22.17 46.79
N HIS A 592 -118.15 21.53 46.19
CA HIS A 592 -118.92 21.80 44.97
C HIS A 592 -118.64 23.13 44.19
N ILE A 593 -118.61 23.10 42.85
CA ILE A 593 -119.85 23.03 42.05
C ILE A 593 -119.63 22.49 40.61
N LEU A 594 -120.61 21.68 40.17
CA LEU A 594 -121.10 21.28 38.83
C LEU A 594 -120.27 21.53 37.55
N PHE A 595 -120.41 20.82 36.42
CA PHE A 595 -121.14 19.63 35.91
C PHE A 595 -121.13 19.81 34.35
N LEU A 596 -121.58 18.82 33.56
CA LEU A 596 -121.53 18.80 32.08
C LEU A 596 -120.09 18.77 31.46
N CYS A 597 -119.83 18.07 30.36
CA CYS A 597 -120.62 17.03 29.69
C CYS A 597 -119.73 16.04 28.93
N CYS A 598 -120.32 14.96 28.44
CA CYS A 598 -119.78 14.12 27.37
C CYS A 598 -119.65 14.92 26.05
N VAL A 599 -118.83 14.43 25.10
CA VAL A 599 -119.23 14.09 23.71
C VAL A 599 -118.01 13.99 22.75
N CYS A 600 -117.92 12.84 22.08
CA CYS A 600 -117.36 12.54 20.75
C CYS A 600 -116.01 13.10 20.22
N HIS A 601 -115.13 12.12 19.90
CA HIS A 601 -114.84 11.66 18.52
C HIS A 601 -114.03 12.54 17.53
N VAL A 602 -112.87 12.01 17.13
CA VAL A 602 -112.21 12.03 15.80
C VAL A 602 -112.60 13.12 14.79
N SER A 603 -111.65 14.00 14.39
CA SER A 603 -111.25 14.20 12.97
C SER A 603 -110.16 15.26 12.70
N LEU A 604 -109.39 14.98 11.63
CA LEU A 604 -108.71 15.85 10.64
C LEU A 604 -108.20 17.29 10.98
N LEU A 605 -106.88 17.42 10.74
CA LEU A 605 -106.21 18.47 9.92
C LEU A 605 -106.13 19.95 10.36
N PHE A 606 -105.04 20.56 9.87
CA PHE A 606 -104.88 21.99 9.54
C PHE A 606 -104.86 23.04 10.67
N LEU A 607 -103.67 23.27 11.26
CA LEU A 607 -102.89 24.48 10.92
C LEU A 607 -101.37 24.36 11.25
N LYS A 608 -100.60 23.79 10.31
CA LYS A 608 -99.13 23.68 10.41
C LYS A 608 -98.45 24.81 9.62
N CYS A 609 -98.42 26.06 10.14
CA CYS A 609 -98.02 27.21 9.30
C CYS A 609 -97.13 28.35 9.87
N GLU A 610 -96.71 28.34 11.15
CA GLU A 610 -95.80 29.41 11.65
C GLU A 610 -94.36 28.96 11.97
N GLY A 611 -94.12 27.67 12.25
CA GLY A 611 -92.80 27.21 12.73
C GLY A 611 -91.67 27.19 11.69
N GLU A 612 -91.98 27.13 10.38
CA GLU A 612 -90.97 26.77 9.37
C GLU A 612 -90.26 27.99 8.72
N ARG A 613 -90.88 29.19 8.70
CA ARG A 613 -90.28 30.41 8.12
C ARG A 613 -88.96 30.84 8.79
N LYS A 614 -88.75 30.51 10.07
CA LYS A 614 -87.51 30.84 10.82
C LYS A 614 -86.33 29.89 10.52
N LYS A 615 -86.55 28.73 9.89
CA LYS A 615 -85.48 27.77 9.54
C LYS A 615 -84.81 28.08 8.20
N VAL A 616 -85.59 28.48 7.19
CA VAL A 616 -85.09 28.79 5.84
C VAL A 616 -84.09 29.96 5.86
N LYS A 617 -84.34 31.01 6.65
CA LYS A 617 -83.50 32.21 6.68
C LYS A 617 -82.06 31.92 7.17
N LYS A 618 -81.91 31.13 8.24
CA LYS A 618 -80.60 30.70 8.75
C LYS A 618 -79.84 29.78 7.78
N LEU A 619 -80.54 28.97 6.98
CA LEU A 619 -79.92 28.13 5.95
C LEU A 619 -79.33 28.98 4.81
N VAL A 620 -79.99 30.07 4.40
CA VAL A 620 -79.47 30.99 3.37
C VAL A 620 -78.26 31.79 3.87
N GLU A 621 -78.28 32.24 5.13
CA GLU A 621 -77.17 32.98 5.75
C GLU A 621 -75.90 32.12 5.90
N LEU A 622 -76.05 30.81 6.17
CA LEU A 622 -74.92 29.86 6.21
C LEU A 622 -74.44 29.38 4.83
N LYS A 623 -75.25 29.51 3.77
CA LYS A 623 -74.90 29.06 2.42
C LYS A 623 -73.80 29.93 1.78
N ARG A 624 -73.95 31.25 1.84
CA ARG A 624 -72.99 32.23 1.28
C ARG A 624 -71.53 32.02 1.71
N PRO A 625 -71.16 31.89 3.00
CA PRO A 625 -69.76 31.72 3.39
C PRO A 625 -69.16 30.37 2.95
N VAL A 626 -69.98 29.33 2.74
CA VAL A 626 -69.53 28.04 2.20
C VAL A 626 -69.27 28.16 0.69
N GLU A 627 -70.16 28.82 -0.05
CA GLU A 627 -69.97 29.11 -1.48
C GLU A 627 -68.71 29.97 -1.71
N LEU A 628 -68.50 30.99 -0.89
CA LEU A 628 -67.33 31.88 -0.99
C LEU A 628 -66.02 31.14 -0.65
N ARG A 629 -66.06 30.16 0.27
CA ARG A 629 -64.93 29.24 0.53
C ARG A 629 -64.68 28.29 -0.65
N LEU A 630 -65.73 27.78 -1.27
CA LEU A 630 -65.64 26.91 -2.44
C LEU A 630 -65.00 27.66 -3.62
N ASP A 631 -65.42 28.91 -3.88
CA ASP A 631 -64.81 29.78 -4.88
C ASP A 631 -63.32 30.06 -4.61
N GLN A 632 -62.93 30.24 -3.34
CA GLN A 632 -61.53 30.42 -2.95
C GLN A 632 -60.72 29.15 -3.22
N GLU A 633 -61.22 27.97 -2.84
CA GLU A 633 -60.50 26.70 -3.10
C GLU A 633 -60.53 26.29 -4.59
N MET A 634 -61.56 26.66 -5.36
CA MET A 634 -61.55 26.49 -6.83
C MET A 634 -60.50 27.39 -7.49
N LYS A 635 -60.36 28.65 -7.06
CA LYS A 635 -59.27 29.54 -7.51
C LYS A 635 -57.89 28.98 -7.13
N ARG A 636 -57.73 28.51 -5.90
CA ARG A 636 -56.50 27.87 -5.41
C ARG A 636 -56.14 26.61 -6.20
N ASN A 637 -57.13 25.78 -6.52
CA ASN A 637 -56.94 24.56 -7.32
C ASN A 637 -56.56 24.90 -8.77
N ILE A 638 -57.14 25.95 -9.36
CA ILE A 638 -56.71 26.49 -10.67
C ILE A 638 -55.24 26.94 -10.63
N GLU A 639 -54.77 27.55 -9.54
CA GLU A 639 -53.38 27.96 -9.38
C GLU A 639 -52.43 26.78 -9.14
N LEU A 640 -52.79 25.83 -8.27
CA LEU A 640 -52.07 24.56 -8.12
C LEU A 640 -51.99 23.80 -9.46
N GLN A 641 -53.03 23.85 -10.29
CA GLN A 641 -53.01 23.25 -11.63
C GLN A 641 -52.08 24.00 -12.60
N LYS A 642 -51.98 25.34 -12.51
CA LYS A 642 -50.99 26.15 -13.25
C LYS A 642 -49.56 25.80 -12.82
N ASP A 643 -49.31 25.64 -11.52
CA ASP A 643 -47.98 25.28 -11.01
C ASP A 643 -47.60 23.82 -11.28
N CYS A 644 -48.53 22.86 -11.20
CA CYS A 644 -48.29 21.51 -11.72
C CYS A 644 -47.95 21.53 -13.22
N LYS A 645 -48.63 22.36 -14.02
CA LYS A 645 -48.27 22.60 -15.44
C LYS A 645 -46.92 23.33 -15.60
N ARG A 646 -46.43 24.07 -14.60
CA ARG A 646 -45.10 24.73 -14.58
C ARG A 646 -43.98 23.76 -14.19
N LEU A 647 -44.18 23.00 -13.11
CA LEU A 647 -43.28 21.95 -12.63
C LEU A 647 -43.10 20.85 -13.70
N LYS A 648 -44.18 20.39 -14.37
CA LYS A 648 -44.08 19.44 -15.48
C LYS A 648 -43.23 19.98 -16.65
N ARG A 649 -43.28 21.29 -16.92
CA ARG A 649 -42.41 21.94 -17.92
C ARG A 649 -40.94 22.05 -17.47
N LEU A 650 -40.68 22.25 -16.18
CA LEU A 650 -39.32 22.25 -15.62
C LEU A 650 -38.72 20.83 -15.61
N LEU A 651 -39.49 19.83 -15.19
CA LEU A 651 -39.12 18.41 -15.20
C LEU A 651 -38.78 17.94 -16.63
N ASN A 652 -39.58 18.30 -17.63
CA ASN A 652 -39.29 17.99 -19.02
C ASN A 652 -38.01 18.67 -19.55
N ARG A 653 -37.66 19.86 -19.04
CA ARG A 653 -36.36 20.51 -19.34
C ARG A 653 -35.19 19.79 -18.65
N ALA A 654 -35.37 19.32 -17.41
CA ALA A 654 -34.38 18.51 -16.71
C ALA A 654 -34.13 17.16 -17.41
N MET A 655 -35.19 16.43 -17.79
CA MET A 655 -35.07 15.20 -18.59
C MET A 655 -34.38 15.42 -19.94
N LYS A 656 -34.60 16.57 -20.61
CA LYS A 656 -33.88 16.91 -21.86
C LYS A 656 -32.42 17.29 -21.63
N LYS A 657 -32.02 17.68 -20.41
CA LYS A 657 -30.61 17.84 -20.03
C LYS A 657 -29.97 16.49 -19.72
N LEU A 658 -30.60 15.65 -18.91
CA LEU A 658 -30.10 14.30 -18.56
C LEU A 658 -29.80 13.46 -19.80
N ARG A 659 -30.75 13.36 -20.76
CA ARG A 659 -30.52 12.65 -22.03
C ARG A 659 -29.37 13.22 -22.88
N LYS A 660 -28.96 14.48 -22.67
CA LYS A 660 -27.77 15.06 -23.32
C LYS A 660 -26.46 14.79 -22.58
N TYR A 661 -26.52 14.42 -21.30
CA TYR A 661 -25.37 13.87 -20.57
C TYR A 661 -25.20 12.39 -20.90
N GLU A 662 -26.25 11.58 -20.75
CA GLU A 662 -26.23 10.15 -21.15
C GLU A 662 -25.87 9.96 -22.64
N GLY A 663 -26.20 10.93 -23.49
CA GLY A 663 -25.82 10.92 -24.91
C GLY A 663 -24.31 10.97 -25.09
N ARG A 664 -23.65 11.97 -24.48
CA ARG A 664 -22.18 12.11 -24.49
C ARG A 664 -21.48 10.93 -23.82
N GLU A 665 -22.09 10.40 -22.76
CA GLU A 665 -21.55 9.27 -22.00
C GLU A 665 -21.48 8.00 -22.85
N ARG A 666 -22.56 7.68 -23.58
CA ARG A 666 -22.57 6.59 -24.58
C ARG A 666 -21.59 6.86 -25.74
N GLU A 667 -21.50 8.10 -26.19
CA GLU A 667 -20.55 8.55 -27.24
C GLU A 667 -19.09 8.36 -26.79
N SER A 668 -18.77 8.68 -25.54
CA SER A 668 -17.45 8.41 -24.92
C SER A 668 -17.16 6.92 -24.73
N GLN A 669 -18.15 6.14 -24.30
CA GLN A 669 -18.02 4.67 -24.18
C GLN A 669 -17.76 4.00 -25.53
N LEU A 670 -18.42 4.45 -26.61
CA LEU A 670 -18.19 3.94 -27.96
C LEU A 670 -16.78 4.26 -28.47
N ASN A 671 -16.25 5.47 -28.20
CA ASN A 671 -14.87 5.80 -28.54
C ASN A 671 -13.86 4.93 -27.76
N LEU A 672 -14.04 4.77 -26.44
CA LEU A 672 -13.21 3.89 -25.62
C LEU A 672 -13.25 2.43 -26.11
N GLN A 673 -14.42 1.94 -26.55
CA GLN A 673 -14.55 0.61 -27.14
C GLN A 673 -13.85 0.49 -28.50
N GLY A 674 -13.82 1.57 -29.29
CA GLY A 674 -13.06 1.68 -30.53
C GLY A 674 -11.55 1.65 -30.30
N GLU A 675 -11.05 2.46 -29.36
CA GLU A 675 -9.63 2.46 -28.96
C GLU A 675 -9.18 1.09 -28.47
N MET A 676 -9.96 0.43 -27.61
CA MET A 676 -9.65 -0.91 -27.10
C MET A 676 -9.57 -1.94 -28.23
N LYS A 677 -10.44 -1.85 -29.25
CA LYS A 677 -10.35 -2.69 -30.47
C LYS A 677 -9.10 -2.39 -31.30
N ASN A 678 -8.73 -1.11 -31.45
CA ASN A 678 -7.54 -0.73 -32.20
C ASN A 678 -6.27 -1.25 -31.52
N ARG A 679 -6.11 -1.01 -30.21
CA ARG A 679 -4.99 -1.56 -29.42
C ARG A 679 -4.92 -3.08 -29.46
N TYR A 680 -6.06 -3.77 -29.44
CA TYR A 680 -6.11 -5.23 -29.61
C TYR A 680 -5.64 -5.66 -31.01
N SER A 681 -6.04 -4.95 -32.08
CA SER A 681 -5.57 -5.22 -33.44
C SER A 681 -4.07 -4.93 -33.62
N GLU A 682 -3.54 -3.88 -33.00
CA GLU A 682 -2.11 -3.55 -32.99
C GLU A 682 -1.30 -4.64 -32.28
N MET A 683 -1.79 -5.11 -31.12
CA MET A 683 -1.18 -6.22 -30.37
C MET A 683 -1.20 -7.54 -31.15
N VAL A 684 -2.30 -7.85 -31.84
CA VAL A 684 -2.40 -9.03 -32.73
C VAL A 684 -1.42 -8.92 -33.91
N ASN A 685 -1.29 -7.73 -34.50
CA ASN A 685 -0.32 -7.48 -35.57
C ASN A 685 1.13 -7.63 -35.07
N GLU A 686 1.44 -7.18 -33.84
CA GLU A 686 2.76 -7.33 -33.24
C GLU A 686 3.10 -8.79 -32.92
N VAL A 687 2.14 -9.54 -32.35
CA VAL A 687 2.26 -11.00 -32.18
C VAL A 687 2.41 -11.69 -33.55
N GLY A 688 1.85 -11.13 -34.62
CA GLY A 688 2.10 -11.53 -36.01
C GLY A 688 3.57 -11.34 -36.42
N ARG A 689 4.12 -10.12 -36.23
CA ARG A 689 5.53 -9.80 -36.54
C ARG A 689 6.52 -10.64 -35.73
N LEU A 690 6.25 -10.85 -34.44
CA LEU A 690 7.08 -11.70 -33.59
C LEU A 690 7.04 -13.16 -34.03
N ARG A 691 5.87 -13.66 -34.48
CA ARG A 691 5.70 -15.04 -34.97
C ARG A 691 6.45 -15.29 -36.29
N THR A 692 6.46 -14.35 -37.23
CA THR A 692 7.34 -14.45 -38.41
C THR A 692 8.81 -14.37 -38.03
N LYS A 693 9.19 -13.49 -37.08
CA LYS A 693 10.57 -13.39 -36.59
C LYS A 693 11.08 -14.69 -35.96
N VAL A 694 10.24 -15.37 -35.19
CA VAL A 694 10.54 -16.71 -34.64
C VAL A 694 10.72 -17.73 -35.77
N GLY A 695 9.85 -17.71 -36.79
CA GLY A 695 9.99 -18.59 -37.97
C GLY A 695 11.29 -18.38 -38.75
N GLU A 696 11.67 -17.12 -39.02
CA GLU A 696 12.95 -16.76 -39.64
C GLU A 696 14.14 -17.31 -38.83
N LEU A 697 14.15 -17.07 -37.51
CA LEU A 697 15.23 -17.52 -36.62
C LEU A 697 15.29 -19.05 -36.49
N SER A 698 14.15 -19.75 -36.47
CA SER A 698 14.12 -21.22 -36.50
C SER A 698 14.69 -21.78 -37.80
N GLN A 699 14.34 -21.20 -38.96
CA GLN A 699 14.88 -21.63 -40.25
C GLN A 699 16.38 -21.34 -40.37
N GLN A 700 16.84 -20.19 -39.86
CA GLN A 700 18.26 -19.81 -39.85
C GLN A 700 19.08 -20.72 -38.91
N LEU A 701 18.51 -21.11 -37.77
CA LEU A 701 19.09 -22.12 -36.86
C LEU A 701 19.17 -23.50 -37.53
N GLU A 702 18.16 -23.92 -38.29
CA GLU A 702 18.17 -25.21 -39.00
C GLU A 702 19.23 -25.24 -40.12
N ILE A 703 19.44 -24.12 -40.82
CA ILE A 703 20.49 -23.96 -41.83
C ILE A 703 21.89 -24.06 -41.18
N GLU A 704 22.16 -23.33 -40.10
CA GLU A 704 23.44 -23.43 -39.39
C GLU A 704 23.65 -24.80 -38.72
N THR A 705 22.59 -25.47 -38.27
CA THR A 705 22.67 -26.85 -37.74
C THR A 705 23.09 -27.83 -38.84
N LYS A 706 22.51 -27.73 -40.05
CA LYS A 706 22.91 -28.54 -41.20
C LYS A 706 24.36 -28.28 -41.63
N LYS A 707 24.78 -27.01 -41.62
CA LYS A 707 26.15 -26.58 -41.88
C LYS A 707 27.14 -27.08 -40.83
N CYS A 708 26.74 -27.13 -39.55
CA CYS A 708 27.54 -27.72 -38.48
C CYS A 708 27.74 -29.23 -38.69
N MET A 709 26.67 -30.00 -38.95
CA MET A 709 26.76 -31.44 -39.26
C MET A 709 27.63 -31.71 -40.51
N GLN A 710 27.55 -30.86 -41.53
CA GLN A 710 28.37 -31.00 -42.74
C GLN A 710 29.85 -30.72 -42.48
N LEU A 711 30.18 -29.74 -41.62
CA LEU A 711 31.55 -29.49 -41.18
C LEU A 711 32.07 -30.58 -40.24
N GLU A 712 31.21 -31.16 -39.40
CA GLU A 712 31.57 -32.30 -38.54
C GLU A 712 31.91 -33.55 -39.37
N ALA A 713 31.12 -33.85 -40.41
CA ALA A 713 31.44 -34.91 -41.37
C ALA A 713 32.80 -34.67 -42.06
N GLN A 714 33.05 -33.47 -42.61
CA GLN A 714 34.35 -33.16 -43.21
C GLN A 714 35.52 -33.24 -42.21
N ASN A 715 35.30 -32.92 -40.94
CA ASN A 715 36.31 -33.10 -39.88
C ASN A 715 36.51 -34.57 -39.48
N GLN A 716 35.53 -35.45 -39.74
CA GLN A 716 35.66 -36.89 -39.58
C GLN A 716 36.49 -37.46 -40.74
N ASP A 717 36.12 -37.15 -41.99
CA ASP A 717 36.82 -37.59 -43.21
C ASP A 717 38.32 -37.24 -43.17
N LEU A 718 38.65 -35.98 -42.84
CA LEU A 718 40.03 -35.50 -42.72
C LEU A 718 40.82 -36.21 -41.61
N ARG A 719 40.17 -36.73 -40.55
CA ARG A 719 40.85 -37.54 -39.52
C ARG A 719 41.16 -38.94 -40.02
N GLU A 720 40.30 -39.51 -40.86
CA GLU A 720 40.51 -40.82 -41.48
C GLU A 720 41.59 -40.75 -42.57
N GLU A 721 41.65 -39.67 -43.36
CA GLU A 721 42.80 -39.38 -44.23
C GLU A 721 44.12 -39.23 -43.44
N LEU A 722 44.14 -38.45 -42.35
CA LEU A 722 45.33 -38.32 -41.50
C LEU A 722 45.75 -39.64 -40.82
N SER A 723 44.79 -40.52 -40.53
CA SER A 723 45.05 -41.86 -39.99
C SER A 723 45.66 -42.80 -41.04
N THR A 724 45.09 -42.84 -42.24
CA THR A 724 45.62 -43.66 -43.35
C THR A 724 46.99 -43.17 -43.82
N MET A 725 47.23 -41.86 -43.88
CA MET A 725 48.55 -41.29 -44.18
C MET A 725 49.60 -41.64 -43.13
N ARG A 726 49.25 -41.65 -41.83
CA ARG A 726 50.14 -42.16 -40.76
C ARG A 726 50.48 -43.64 -40.98
N GLY A 727 49.48 -44.48 -41.22
CA GLY A 727 49.68 -45.91 -41.50
C GLY A 727 50.49 -46.19 -42.76
N ASN A 728 50.51 -45.27 -43.74
CA ASN A 728 51.36 -45.36 -44.93
C ASN A 728 52.81 -44.90 -44.64
N HIS A 729 53.01 -43.85 -43.84
CA HIS A 729 54.34 -43.43 -43.39
C HIS A 729 55.06 -44.55 -42.61
N GLU A 730 54.34 -45.25 -41.73
CA GLU A 730 54.88 -46.41 -40.99
C GLU A 730 55.27 -47.60 -41.87
N LYS A 731 54.66 -47.75 -43.06
CA LYS A 731 55.06 -48.77 -44.05
C LYS A 731 56.34 -48.35 -44.80
N LEU A 732 56.44 -47.08 -45.21
CA LEU A 732 57.64 -46.55 -45.88
C LEU A 732 58.87 -46.66 -44.99
N GLU A 733 58.77 -46.30 -43.70
CA GLU A 733 59.93 -46.33 -42.79
C GLU A 733 60.42 -47.78 -42.55
N LYS A 734 59.52 -48.78 -42.55
CA LYS A 734 59.87 -50.21 -42.49
C LYS A 734 60.63 -50.66 -43.75
N SER A 735 60.12 -50.32 -44.94
CA SER A 735 60.78 -50.64 -46.22
C SER A 735 62.17 -49.98 -46.35
N LYS A 736 62.29 -48.73 -45.90
CA LYS A 736 63.56 -47.97 -45.83
C LYS A 736 64.59 -48.60 -44.88
N CYS A 737 64.17 -49.28 -43.82
CA CYS A 737 65.08 -50.06 -42.98
C CYS A 737 65.55 -51.35 -43.67
N GLN A 738 64.65 -52.08 -44.34
CA GLN A 738 64.99 -53.30 -45.09
C GLN A 738 66.02 -53.01 -46.20
N LEU A 739 65.81 -51.95 -46.99
CA LEU A 739 66.73 -51.54 -48.05
C LEU A 739 68.13 -51.16 -47.52
N LYS A 740 68.24 -50.61 -46.30
CA LYS A 740 69.54 -50.34 -45.67
C LYS A 740 70.29 -51.62 -45.29
N GLU A 741 69.57 -52.63 -44.85
CA GLU A 741 70.11 -53.93 -44.46
C GLU A 741 70.58 -54.72 -45.70
N GLU A 742 69.81 -54.69 -46.79
CA GLU A 742 70.21 -55.21 -48.10
C GLU A 742 71.47 -54.52 -48.64
N VAL A 743 71.55 -53.18 -48.57
CA VAL A 743 72.74 -52.42 -48.99
C VAL A 743 73.97 -52.76 -48.13
N ALA A 744 73.81 -53.01 -46.83
CA ALA A 744 74.91 -53.45 -45.97
C ALA A 744 75.42 -54.86 -46.36
N ASN A 745 74.49 -55.79 -46.62
CA ASN A 745 74.83 -57.16 -47.04
C ASN A 745 75.53 -57.19 -48.41
N LEU A 746 75.05 -56.42 -49.39
CA LEU A 746 75.70 -56.29 -50.70
C LEU A 746 77.10 -55.69 -50.60
N LYS A 747 77.30 -54.70 -49.72
CA LYS A 747 78.62 -54.09 -49.49
C LYS A 747 79.63 -55.12 -48.93
N HIS A 748 79.22 -55.94 -47.97
CA HIS A 748 80.08 -56.98 -47.39
C HIS A 748 80.39 -58.11 -48.40
N HIS A 749 79.44 -58.44 -49.28
CA HIS A 749 79.67 -59.42 -50.35
C HIS A 749 80.72 -58.95 -51.38
N LEU A 750 80.74 -57.65 -51.70
CA LEU A 750 81.75 -57.03 -52.56
C LEU A 750 83.14 -56.96 -51.92
N GLU A 751 83.25 -56.84 -50.59
CA GLU A 751 84.52 -56.91 -49.85
C GLU A 751 85.18 -58.30 -49.89
N THR A 752 84.42 -59.36 -50.21
CA THR A 752 84.86 -60.75 -50.04
C THR A 752 85.57 -61.35 -51.27
N ASN A 753 85.36 -60.82 -52.48
CA ASN A 753 85.75 -61.49 -53.73
C ASN A 753 86.49 -60.56 -54.71
N MET A 754 87.80 -60.79 -54.91
CA MET A 754 88.63 -60.15 -55.96
C MET A 754 89.49 -61.21 -56.65
N VAL A 755 89.44 -61.30 -57.98
CA VAL A 755 90.13 -62.30 -58.81
C VAL A 755 90.67 -61.67 -60.11
N ASP A 756 91.78 -62.23 -60.61
CA ASP A 756 92.57 -62.00 -61.83
C ASP A 756 92.37 -60.79 -62.78
N HIS A 757 93.51 -60.28 -63.24
CA HIS A 757 93.64 -58.97 -63.90
C HIS A 757 92.95 -58.86 -65.27
N SER A 758 92.88 -59.94 -66.06
CA SER A 758 92.17 -59.91 -67.36
C SER A 758 90.66 -59.79 -67.18
N GLN A 759 90.11 -60.36 -66.10
CA GLN A 759 88.72 -60.18 -65.72
C GLN A 759 88.51 -58.78 -65.14
N ILE A 760 89.48 -58.22 -64.38
CA ILE A 760 89.44 -56.82 -63.93
C ILE A 760 89.31 -55.84 -65.11
N GLU A 761 89.94 -56.06 -66.27
CA GLU A 761 89.83 -55.16 -67.44
C GLU A 761 88.55 -55.34 -68.27
N GLN A 762 87.92 -56.51 -68.23
CA GLN A 762 86.55 -56.69 -68.73
C GLN A 762 85.54 -56.06 -67.77
N TYR A 763 85.63 -56.39 -66.47
CA TYR A 763 84.82 -55.78 -65.43
C TYR A 763 84.98 -54.27 -65.40
N LYS A 764 86.16 -53.70 -65.65
CA LYS A 764 86.35 -52.25 -65.71
C LYS A 764 85.46 -51.61 -66.79
N ARG A 765 85.43 -52.16 -68.01
CA ARG A 765 84.54 -51.66 -69.08
C ARG A 765 83.06 -51.91 -68.76
N GLU A 766 82.72 -53.08 -68.23
CA GLU A 766 81.33 -53.37 -67.82
C GLU A 766 80.88 -52.52 -66.61
N MET A 767 81.80 -52.09 -65.75
CA MET A 767 81.55 -51.22 -64.60
C MET A 767 81.52 -49.74 -65.01
N GLU A 768 82.32 -49.33 -65.98
CA GLU A 768 82.23 -48.01 -66.62
C GLU A 768 80.92 -47.87 -67.40
N GLU A 769 80.50 -48.93 -68.12
CA GLU A 769 79.19 -48.93 -68.78
C GLU A 769 78.04 -49.02 -67.76
N ARG A 770 78.11 -49.89 -66.75
CA ARG A 770 77.11 -49.94 -65.67
C ARG A 770 77.01 -48.61 -64.94
N ALA A 771 78.13 -47.96 -64.59
CA ALA A 771 78.13 -46.62 -64.00
C ALA A 771 77.53 -45.60 -64.97
N GLY A 772 77.81 -45.68 -66.27
CA GLY A 772 77.17 -44.83 -67.28
C GLY A 772 75.66 -45.04 -67.40
N GLN A 773 75.18 -46.30 -67.28
CA GLN A 773 73.75 -46.65 -67.27
C GLN A 773 73.08 -46.21 -65.96
N GLU A 774 73.72 -46.44 -64.81
CA GLU A 774 73.27 -46.06 -63.47
C GLU A 774 73.24 -44.52 -63.30
N ILE A 775 74.22 -43.79 -63.84
CA ILE A 775 74.20 -42.32 -63.91
C ILE A 775 73.02 -41.86 -64.76
N ARG A 776 72.75 -42.48 -65.93
CA ARG A 776 71.58 -42.13 -66.76
C ARG A 776 70.26 -42.42 -66.05
N GLN A 777 70.14 -43.57 -65.37
CA GLN A 777 68.97 -43.92 -64.56
C GLN A 777 68.78 -42.92 -63.41
N LYS A 778 69.82 -42.62 -62.64
CA LYS A 778 69.78 -41.61 -61.56
C LYS A 778 69.50 -40.20 -62.07
N LEU A 779 69.97 -39.83 -63.28
CA LEU A 779 69.59 -38.57 -63.90
C LEU A 779 68.11 -38.55 -64.30
N GLN A 780 67.56 -39.68 -64.75
CA GLN A 780 66.15 -39.83 -65.08
C GLN A 780 65.26 -39.86 -63.83
N GLU A 781 65.70 -40.52 -62.75
CA GLU A 781 65.06 -40.51 -61.42
C GLU A 781 65.09 -39.09 -60.80
N VAL A 782 66.21 -38.38 -60.87
CA VAL A 782 66.32 -36.99 -60.41
C VAL A 782 65.46 -36.07 -61.26
N ASN A 783 65.40 -36.23 -62.58
CA ASN A 783 64.49 -35.46 -63.43
C ASN A 783 63.01 -35.77 -63.12
N LEU A 784 62.66 -37.04 -62.90
CA LEU A 784 61.29 -37.43 -62.51
C LEU A 784 60.94 -36.92 -61.11
N PHE A 785 61.89 -36.92 -60.17
CA PHE A 785 61.75 -36.34 -58.84
C PHE A 785 61.56 -34.82 -58.92
N LEU A 786 62.37 -34.12 -59.71
CA LEU A 786 62.25 -32.67 -59.91
C LEU A 786 60.93 -32.30 -60.61
N GLN A 787 60.47 -33.07 -61.60
CA GLN A 787 59.14 -32.90 -62.22
C GLN A 787 58.01 -33.17 -61.21
N THR A 788 58.14 -34.22 -60.38
CA THR A 788 57.16 -34.53 -59.33
C THR A 788 57.15 -33.46 -58.24
N GLN A 789 58.32 -32.92 -57.88
CA GLN A 789 58.48 -31.84 -56.93
C GLN A 789 57.87 -30.54 -57.46
N ALA A 790 58.16 -30.16 -58.71
CA ALA A 790 57.53 -29.03 -59.38
C ALA A 790 56.00 -29.18 -59.42
N ALA A 791 55.48 -30.31 -59.90
CA ALA A 791 54.04 -30.57 -59.93
C ALA A 791 53.39 -30.61 -58.52
N SER A 792 54.15 -30.99 -57.49
CA SER A 792 53.69 -30.92 -56.09
C SER A 792 53.68 -29.48 -55.56
N GLN A 793 54.64 -28.66 -55.99
CA GLN A 793 54.74 -27.24 -55.62
C GLN A 793 53.68 -26.41 -56.36
N ASP A 794 53.43 -26.66 -57.65
CA ASP A 794 52.31 -26.06 -58.40
C ASP A 794 50.97 -26.33 -57.71
N ARG A 795 50.74 -27.57 -57.23
CA ARG A 795 49.55 -27.92 -56.45
C ARG A 795 49.52 -27.20 -55.09
N LEU A 796 50.66 -27.10 -54.40
CA LEU A 796 50.77 -26.35 -53.13
C LEU A 796 50.46 -24.86 -53.33
N GLU A 797 50.94 -24.27 -54.42
CA GLU A 797 50.70 -22.87 -54.78
C GLU A 797 49.27 -22.64 -55.25
N GLN A 798 48.65 -23.59 -55.96
CA GLN A 798 47.21 -23.59 -56.27
C GLN A 798 46.34 -23.69 -55.01
N ILE A 799 46.73 -24.49 -54.02
CA ILE A 799 46.05 -24.58 -52.71
C ILE A 799 46.23 -23.28 -51.91
N ARG A 800 47.44 -22.69 -51.90
CA ARG A 800 47.69 -21.37 -51.29
C ARG A 800 46.85 -20.28 -51.97
N ALA A 801 46.81 -20.25 -53.30
CA ALA A 801 46.04 -19.28 -54.07
C ALA A 801 44.53 -19.41 -53.83
N SER A 802 43.98 -20.63 -53.83
CA SER A 802 42.56 -20.87 -53.56
C SER A 802 42.19 -20.55 -52.10
N HIS A 803 43.06 -20.87 -51.13
CA HIS A 803 42.89 -20.46 -49.73
C HIS A 803 42.92 -18.93 -49.57
N HIS A 804 43.89 -18.23 -50.18
CA HIS A 804 43.96 -16.77 -50.13
C HIS A 804 42.78 -16.10 -50.86
N ALA A 805 42.28 -16.68 -51.96
CA ALA A 805 41.07 -16.20 -52.64
C ALA A 805 39.80 -16.43 -51.79
N SER A 806 39.66 -17.59 -51.16
CA SER A 806 38.57 -17.92 -50.25
C SER A 806 38.56 -16.98 -49.04
N LEU A 807 39.70 -16.81 -48.36
CA LEU A 807 39.86 -15.89 -47.24
C LEU A 807 39.58 -14.44 -47.64
N ARG A 808 40.07 -13.99 -48.81
CA ARG A 808 39.77 -12.65 -49.35
C ARG A 808 38.27 -12.46 -49.59
N ASN A 809 37.58 -13.47 -50.13
CA ASN A 809 36.13 -13.42 -50.33
C ASN A 809 35.39 -13.43 -48.99
N GLN A 810 35.76 -14.28 -48.04
CA GLN A 810 35.17 -14.35 -46.70
C GLN A 810 35.31 -13.02 -45.94
N LEU A 811 36.50 -12.40 -45.98
CA LEU A 811 36.71 -11.07 -45.41
C LEU A 811 35.88 -10.00 -46.13
N LYS A 812 35.78 -10.06 -47.46
CA LYS A 812 34.96 -9.12 -48.26
C LYS A 812 33.45 -9.27 -48.00
N HIS A 813 32.98 -10.48 -47.71
CA HIS A 813 31.63 -10.71 -47.22
C HIS A 813 31.46 -10.15 -45.80
N ARG A 814 32.35 -10.47 -44.85
CA ARG A 814 32.23 -9.98 -43.48
C ARG A 814 32.32 -8.46 -43.36
N ILE A 815 33.13 -7.80 -44.20
CA ILE A 815 33.16 -6.34 -44.32
C ILE A 815 31.79 -5.83 -44.78
N ARG A 816 31.21 -6.40 -45.85
CA ARG A 816 29.86 -6.02 -46.31
C ARG A 816 28.78 -6.25 -45.25
N ASP A 817 28.85 -7.34 -44.50
CA ASP A 817 27.89 -7.62 -43.42
C ASP A 817 28.01 -6.57 -42.30
N LEU A 818 29.23 -6.19 -41.93
CA LEU A 818 29.51 -5.12 -40.95
C LEU A 818 29.09 -3.73 -41.45
N GLU A 819 29.30 -3.43 -42.74
CA GLU A 819 28.79 -2.21 -43.40
C GLU A 819 27.25 -2.16 -43.32
N CYS A 820 26.57 -3.27 -43.62
CA CYS A 820 25.12 -3.39 -43.50
C CYS A 820 24.62 -3.28 -42.04
N GLU A 821 25.37 -3.81 -41.06
CA GLU A 821 25.07 -3.67 -39.64
C GLU A 821 25.24 -2.21 -39.17
N LEU A 822 26.31 -1.53 -39.61
CA LEU A 822 26.56 -0.11 -39.31
C LEU A 822 25.47 0.80 -39.90
N ASP A 823 25.06 0.61 -41.15
CA ASP A 823 23.98 1.40 -41.75
C ASP A 823 22.63 1.15 -41.07
N ARG A 824 22.35 -0.09 -40.64
CA ARG A 824 21.14 -0.38 -39.83
C ARG A 824 21.19 0.34 -38.48
N ILE A 825 22.33 0.32 -37.78
CA ILE A 825 22.49 1.02 -36.50
C ILE A 825 22.31 2.53 -36.70
N LYS A 826 22.96 3.10 -37.73
CA LYS A 826 22.89 4.52 -38.08
C LYS A 826 21.46 4.98 -38.40
N ASN A 827 20.72 4.21 -39.20
CA ASN A 827 19.31 4.52 -39.50
C ASN A 827 18.45 4.42 -38.25
N THR A 828 18.60 3.35 -37.45
CA THR A 828 17.87 3.17 -36.17
C THR A 828 18.17 4.32 -35.18
N GLN A 829 19.41 4.80 -35.15
CA GLN A 829 19.81 5.95 -34.34
C GLN A 829 19.20 7.25 -34.86
N GLN A 830 19.15 7.45 -36.18
CA GLN A 830 18.50 8.61 -36.80
C GLN A 830 16.99 8.63 -36.53
N ASP A 831 16.31 7.49 -36.64
CA ASP A 831 14.89 7.34 -36.28
C ASP A 831 14.65 7.63 -34.79
N SER A 832 15.55 7.16 -33.91
CA SER A 832 15.50 7.47 -32.46
C SER A 832 15.71 8.95 -32.16
N ILE A 833 16.58 9.63 -32.92
CA ILE A 833 16.77 11.09 -32.83
C ILE A 833 15.50 11.81 -33.26
N PHE A 834 14.92 11.45 -34.41
CA PHE A 834 13.70 12.06 -34.92
C PHE A 834 12.49 11.88 -33.96
N GLN A 835 12.36 10.70 -33.34
CA GLN A 835 11.36 10.45 -32.30
C GLN A 835 11.59 11.30 -31.04
N LYS A 836 12.85 11.50 -30.61
CA LYS A 836 13.21 12.38 -29.49
C LYS A 836 12.92 13.86 -29.80
N GLU A 837 13.21 14.30 -31.02
CA GLU A 837 12.91 15.67 -31.47
C GLU A 837 11.40 15.92 -31.54
N SER A 838 10.63 14.98 -32.10
CA SER A 838 9.16 15.07 -32.15
C SER A 838 8.52 15.10 -30.75
N THR A 839 8.96 14.19 -29.85
CA THR A 839 8.44 14.15 -28.47
C THR A 839 8.87 15.37 -27.66
N GLN A 840 10.09 15.90 -27.85
CA GLN A 840 10.51 17.18 -27.25
C GLN A 840 9.64 18.35 -27.74
N ALA A 841 9.35 18.42 -29.05
CA ALA A 841 8.49 19.46 -29.62
C ALA A 841 7.03 19.37 -29.12
N GLU A 842 6.52 18.18 -28.82
CA GLU A 842 5.25 18.01 -28.11
C GLU A 842 5.34 18.49 -26.65
N VAL A 843 6.41 18.14 -25.92
CA VAL A 843 6.63 18.60 -24.54
C VAL A 843 6.74 20.13 -24.44
N GLU A 844 7.40 20.82 -25.37
CA GLU A 844 7.41 22.29 -25.40
C GLU A 844 6.01 22.86 -25.67
N ARG A 845 5.25 22.32 -26.63
CA ARG A 845 3.86 22.73 -26.89
C ARG A 845 2.96 22.51 -25.66
N TYR A 846 3.13 21.43 -24.92
CA TYR A 846 2.40 21.20 -23.66
C TYR A 846 2.79 22.20 -22.55
N LYS A 847 4.08 22.58 -22.45
CA LYS A 847 4.52 23.63 -21.51
C LYS A 847 3.91 24.99 -21.87
N GLU A 848 3.89 25.37 -23.14
CA GLU A 848 3.26 26.62 -23.61
C GLU A 848 1.76 26.65 -23.29
N LEU A 849 1.03 25.58 -23.62
CA LEU A 849 -0.39 25.45 -23.31
C LEU A 849 -0.66 25.52 -21.80
N TYR A 850 0.16 24.86 -20.97
CA TYR A 850 0.04 24.91 -19.51
C TYR A 850 0.31 26.32 -18.96
N LEU A 851 1.33 27.02 -19.47
CA LEU A 851 1.62 28.41 -19.08
C LEU A 851 0.46 29.36 -19.44
N GLU A 852 -0.17 29.18 -20.59
CA GLU A 852 -1.35 29.95 -20.99
C GLU A 852 -2.58 29.60 -20.13
N GLU A 853 -2.78 28.33 -19.80
CA GLU A 853 -3.85 27.89 -18.90
C GLU A 853 -3.69 28.50 -17.49
N VAL A 854 -2.46 28.60 -16.99
CA VAL A 854 -2.14 29.29 -15.72
C VAL A 854 -2.42 30.80 -15.81
N LYS A 855 -2.11 31.47 -16.94
CA LYS A 855 -2.50 32.89 -17.15
C LYS A 855 -4.01 33.06 -17.15
N ILE A 856 -4.75 32.17 -17.82
CA ILE A 856 -6.22 32.17 -17.87
C ILE A 856 -6.82 31.94 -16.48
N ARG A 857 -6.35 30.93 -15.73
CA ARG A 857 -6.78 30.68 -14.33
C ARG A 857 -6.56 31.89 -13.44
N ARG A 858 -5.39 32.55 -13.54
CA ARG A 858 -5.08 33.78 -12.79
C ARG A 858 -6.03 34.93 -13.18
N CYS A 859 -6.29 35.12 -14.47
CA CYS A 859 -7.24 36.13 -14.95
C CYS A 859 -8.69 35.86 -14.48
N LEU A 860 -9.09 34.59 -14.38
CA LEU A 860 -10.40 34.18 -13.83
C LEU A 860 -10.48 34.38 -12.31
N ALA A 861 -9.42 34.05 -11.56
CA ALA A 861 -9.34 34.30 -10.12
C ALA A 861 -9.50 35.80 -9.81
N ASN A 862 -8.74 36.66 -10.50
CA ASN A 862 -8.83 38.12 -10.34
C ASN A 862 -10.21 38.68 -10.75
N LYS A 863 -10.96 37.99 -11.64
CA LYS A 863 -12.35 38.36 -11.97
C LYS A 863 -13.34 37.92 -10.89
N LEU A 864 -13.13 36.75 -10.28
CA LEU A 864 -13.93 36.22 -9.18
C LEU A 864 -13.76 37.06 -7.90
N GLU A 865 -12.52 37.42 -7.57
CA GLU A 865 -12.16 38.30 -6.46
C GLU A 865 -12.91 39.65 -6.57
N ARG A 866 -12.81 40.33 -7.70
CA ARG A 866 -13.58 41.56 -7.99
C ARG A 866 -15.10 41.37 -7.99
N ALA A 867 -15.61 40.16 -8.21
CA ALA A 867 -17.03 39.88 -8.08
C ALA A 867 -17.43 39.73 -6.60
N ASN A 868 -16.59 39.08 -5.79
CA ASN A 868 -16.77 38.94 -4.35
C ASN A 868 -16.63 40.29 -3.62
N GLU A 869 -15.69 41.15 -4.01
CA GLU A 869 -15.54 42.52 -3.50
C GLU A 869 -16.83 43.32 -3.69
N ARG A 870 -17.36 43.40 -4.92
CA ARG A 870 -18.62 44.09 -5.23
C ARG A 870 -19.82 43.48 -4.51
N LEU A 871 -19.82 42.17 -4.29
CA LEU A 871 -20.88 41.48 -3.55
C LEU A 871 -20.76 41.73 -2.02
N ALA A 872 -19.56 41.87 -1.49
CA ALA A 872 -19.32 42.30 -0.11
C ALA A 872 -19.75 43.77 0.09
N GLU A 873 -19.39 44.67 -0.82
CA GLU A 873 -19.91 46.05 -0.85
C GLU A 873 -21.44 46.09 -0.89
N ALA A 874 -22.07 45.33 -1.79
CA ALA A 874 -23.52 45.28 -1.93
C ALA A 874 -24.19 44.77 -0.65
N ASN A 875 -23.62 43.74 -0.01
CA ASN A 875 -24.09 43.26 1.29
C ASN A 875 -23.90 44.30 2.41
N ALA A 876 -22.78 45.03 2.43
CA ALA A 876 -22.53 46.09 3.41
C ALA A 876 -23.53 47.27 3.25
N LYS A 877 -23.76 47.70 2.01
CA LYS A 877 -24.77 48.73 1.64
C LYS A 877 -26.19 48.27 2.04
N LEU A 878 -26.53 47.01 1.81
CA LEU A 878 -27.82 46.42 2.22
C LEU A 878 -27.93 46.28 3.75
N LEU A 879 -26.83 46.01 4.46
CA LEU A 879 -26.80 46.05 5.93
C LEU A 879 -27.06 47.47 6.45
N GLN A 880 -26.38 48.46 5.87
CA GLN A 880 -26.52 49.87 6.23
C GLN A 880 -27.97 50.35 6.05
N GLU A 881 -28.61 50.03 4.91
CA GLU A 881 -30.03 50.35 4.71
C GLU A 881 -30.96 49.54 5.61
N ARG A 882 -30.62 48.31 6.02
CA ARG A 882 -31.37 47.59 7.07
C ARG A 882 -31.27 48.29 8.43
N HIS A 883 -30.13 48.87 8.79
CA HIS A 883 -29.98 49.68 10.01
C HIS A 883 -30.73 51.01 9.90
N ARG A 884 -30.68 51.68 8.74
CA ARG A 884 -31.44 52.90 8.44
C ARG A 884 -32.95 52.67 8.51
N SER A 885 -33.44 51.59 7.89
CA SER A 885 -34.84 51.15 7.95
C SER A 885 -35.29 50.89 9.39
N LYS A 886 -34.46 50.22 10.20
CA LYS A 886 -34.74 50.01 11.64
C LYS A 886 -34.81 51.33 12.41
N SER A 887 -33.94 52.30 12.11
CA SER A 887 -33.95 53.63 12.74
C SER A 887 -35.24 54.41 12.40
N LEU A 888 -35.70 54.34 11.14
CA LEU A 888 -36.97 54.95 10.72
C LEU A 888 -38.18 54.31 11.41
N ILE A 889 -38.21 52.98 11.52
CA ILE A 889 -39.29 52.24 12.22
C ILE A 889 -39.27 52.55 13.73
N ALA A 890 -38.09 52.63 14.35
CA ALA A 890 -37.97 53.05 15.75
C ALA A 890 -38.49 54.49 15.95
N SER A 891 -38.24 55.38 14.99
CA SER A 891 -38.77 56.76 15.02
C SER A 891 -40.30 56.82 14.81
N SER A 892 -40.89 55.93 14.00
CA SER A 892 -42.34 55.93 13.76
C SER A 892 -43.16 55.33 14.90
N ILE A 893 -42.54 54.56 15.80
CA ILE A 893 -43.21 53.99 16.99
C ILE A 893 -43.34 55.02 18.13
N VAL A 894 -42.57 56.11 18.09
CA VAL A 894 -42.56 57.17 19.13
C VAL A 894 -43.60 58.28 18.86
N SER A 895 -44.24 58.30 17.69
CA SER A 895 -45.23 59.32 17.29
C SER A 895 -46.53 58.69 16.81
N GLY A 896 -47.54 58.61 17.68
CA GLY A 896 -48.85 58.03 17.36
C GLY A 896 -49.75 58.95 16.54
N GLY A 897 -50.54 58.37 15.63
CA GLY A 897 -51.55 59.08 14.83
C GLY A 897 -52.49 58.11 14.10
N LEU A 898 -53.78 58.43 14.08
CA LEU A 898 -54.83 57.68 13.36
C LEU A 898 -55.04 58.26 11.96
N ALA A 899 -55.42 57.45 10.96
CA ALA A 899 -56.62 57.65 10.13
C ALA A 899 -56.74 56.71 8.91
N ALA A 900 -58.01 56.43 8.57
CA ALA A 900 -58.61 56.24 7.24
C ALA A 900 -57.79 55.67 6.05
N SER A 901 -58.32 54.58 5.48
CA SER A 901 -58.30 54.37 4.02
C SER A 901 -59.33 55.29 3.35
N PRO A 902 -59.10 55.69 2.09
CA PRO A 902 -60.13 55.32 1.10
C PRO A 902 -59.57 54.70 -0.20
N VAL A 903 -60.45 53.94 -0.84
CA VAL A 903 -60.34 53.36 -2.18
C VAL A 903 -60.54 54.43 -3.26
N LEU A 904 -59.86 54.31 -4.41
CA LEU A 904 -60.46 54.61 -5.73
C LEU A 904 -59.72 53.91 -6.91
N TYR A 905 -60.36 53.90 -8.08
CA TYR A 905 -60.03 53.10 -9.28
C TYR A 905 -59.15 53.87 -10.29
N SER A 906 -58.22 53.18 -10.99
CA SER A 906 -58.31 52.91 -12.45
C SER A 906 -56.99 52.41 -13.09
N THR A 907 -57.06 51.20 -13.68
CA THR A 907 -56.73 50.88 -15.10
C THR A 907 -55.36 51.19 -15.72
N GLU A 908 -54.67 50.11 -16.17
CA GLU A 908 -53.64 50.03 -17.24
C GLU A 908 -52.31 50.83 -17.03
N LEU A 909 -51.11 50.38 -17.44
CA LEU A 909 -50.69 49.37 -18.43
C LEU A 909 -49.25 48.85 -18.08
N GLY A 910 -48.78 47.77 -18.71
CA GLY A 910 -47.34 47.56 -18.98
C GLY A 910 -46.47 46.85 -17.92
N HIS A 911 -46.05 45.62 -18.24
CA HIS A 911 -45.06 44.83 -17.48
C HIS A 911 -43.66 45.50 -17.37
N LEU A 912 -43.07 45.51 -16.18
CA LEU A 912 -41.65 45.12 -15.93
C LEU A 912 -41.35 44.98 -14.43
N GLY A 913 -41.37 43.75 -13.89
CA GLY A 913 -41.22 43.47 -12.46
C GLY A 913 -39.77 43.15 -12.05
N ASN A 914 -39.13 44.07 -11.34
CA ASN A 914 -37.79 43.90 -10.74
C ASN A 914 -37.82 43.14 -9.40
N ASN A 915 -36.67 42.57 -9.02
CA ASN A 915 -36.12 42.43 -7.65
C ASN A 915 -36.93 41.65 -6.57
N LEU A 916 -36.40 40.57 -5.99
CA LEU A 916 -35.41 40.52 -4.89
C LEU A 916 -35.91 40.93 -3.48
N ALA A 917 -36.49 39.95 -2.76
CA ALA A 917 -36.38 39.74 -1.30
C ALA A 917 -36.90 38.30 -1.02
N LEU A 918 -36.19 37.32 -0.45
CA LEU A 918 -35.13 37.29 0.57
C LEU A 918 -35.53 37.89 1.92
N ASN A 919 -36.42 37.18 2.61
CA ASN A 919 -36.30 37.00 4.06
C ASN A 919 -35.83 35.59 4.40
N ARG A 920 -35.20 35.44 5.57
CA ARG A 920 -34.17 34.44 5.84
C ARG A 920 -34.38 33.80 7.21
N SER A 921 -34.41 32.47 7.26
CA SER A 921 -34.36 31.69 8.50
C SER A 921 -33.39 30.52 8.32
N LEU A 922 -32.15 30.71 8.77
CA LEU A 922 -31.17 29.62 8.92
C LEU A 922 -30.96 29.39 10.41
N SER A 923 -31.54 28.32 10.93
CA SER A 923 -31.11 27.66 12.16
C SER A 923 -30.40 26.37 11.77
N LEU A 924 -29.10 26.26 12.07
CA LEU A 924 -28.31 25.07 11.76
C LEU A 924 -27.64 24.56 13.04
N GLY A 925 -27.95 23.33 13.43
CA GLY A 925 -27.43 22.66 14.62
C GLY A 925 -27.86 21.18 14.61
N GLY A 926 -26.96 20.27 15.00
CA GLY A 926 -27.06 18.83 14.69
C GLY A 926 -26.46 18.53 13.31
N SER A 927 -25.27 17.97 13.10
CA SER A 927 -24.33 17.14 13.90
C SER A 927 -24.50 15.62 13.73
N PHE A 928 -23.35 14.91 13.70
CA PHE A 928 -23.16 13.46 13.49
C PHE A 928 -23.53 12.96 12.06
N LEU A 929 -22.78 12.07 11.38
CA LEU A 929 -21.52 11.38 11.71
C LEU A 929 -20.74 11.00 10.43
N SER A 930 -19.43 10.80 10.55
CA SER A 930 -18.59 10.14 9.53
C SER A 930 -18.73 8.61 9.61
N PRO A 931 -18.24 7.89 8.59
CA PRO A 931 -17.30 6.81 8.86
C PRO A 931 -15.95 7.00 8.14
N ALA A 932 -14.89 6.45 8.71
CA ALA A 932 -13.66 6.12 7.97
C ALA A 932 -13.91 4.83 7.16
N GLY A 933 -13.17 4.52 6.10
CA GLY A 933 -12.06 5.24 5.46
C GLY A 933 -11.21 4.24 4.66
N ASN A 934 -10.36 4.70 3.75
CA ASN A 934 -9.25 3.90 3.23
C ASN A 934 -8.23 4.77 2.49
N SER A 935 -6.95 4.47 2.69
CA SER A 935 -5.83 5.08 1.96
C SER A 935 -5.55 4.30 0.68
N LEU A 936 -5.51 4.95 -0.49
CA LEU A 936 -4.75 4.46 -1.66
C LEU A 936 -4.55 5.53 -2.75
N SER A 937 -3.33 5.55 -3.30
CA SER A 937 -2.91 6.08 -4.61
C SER A 937 -3.41 7.47 -5.07
N SER A 938 -2.57 8.50 -4.91
CA SER A 938 -2.76 9.85 -5.46
C SER A 938 -2.44 10.00 -6.96
N ARG A 939 -2.68 8.95 -7.78
CA ARG A 939 -2.17 8.88 -9.17
C ARG A 939 -3.08 9.51 -10.25
N ASN A 940 -4.40 9.57 -10.03
CA ASN A 940 -5.37 9.87 -11.09
C ASN A 940 -5.75 11.37 -11.14
N ARG A 941 -4.77 12.28 -11.31
CA ARG A 941 -5.04 13.73 -11.46
C ARG A 941 -4.29 14.43 -12.61
N VAL A 942 -3.83 13.66 -13.60
CA VAL A 942 -3.22 14.19 -14.84
C VAL A 942 -4.09 13.93 -16.08
N GLU A 943 -4.82 12.82 -16.11
CA GLU A 943 -5.56 12.34 -17.29
C GLU A 943 -6.71 13.27 -17.75
N ALA A 944 -7.24 14.10 -16.84
CA ALA A 944 -8.33 15.03 -17.12
C ALA A 944 -7.99 16.20 -18.08
N TYR A 945 -6.74 16.31 -18.56
CA TYR A 945 -6.30 17.35 -19.50
C TYR A 945 -5.78 16.84 -20.85
N VAL A 946 -5.68 15.52 -21.05
CA VAL A 946 -5.14 14.93 -22.30
C VAL A 946 -6.24 14.60 -23.32
N ALA A 947 -7.51 14.59 -22.91
CA ALA A 947 -8.66 14.26 -23.75
C ALA A 947 -9.04 15.35 -24.78
N LYS A 948 -8.06 16.00 -25.44
CA LYS A 948 -8.29 16.86 -26.61
C LYS A 948 -7.06 17.17 -27.50
N VAL A 949 -6.39 16.13 -28.00
CA VAL A 949 -5.75 16.15 -29.33
C VAL A 949 -6.34 14.99 -30.13
#